data_AF-A0A1R3JCF9-F1
#
_entry.id   AF-A0A1R3JCF9-F1
#
_cell.length_a   1.000
_cell.length_b   1.000
_cell.length_c   1.000
_cell.angle_alpha   90.00
_cell.angle_beta   90.00
_cell.angle_gamma   90.00
#
_symmetry.space_group_name_H-M   'P 1'
#
loop_
_entity.id
_entity.type
_entity.pdbx_description
1 polymer ?
#
loop_
_entity_poly.entity_id
_entity_poly.type
_entity_poly.pdbx_seq_one_letter_code
_entity_poly.pdbx_strand_id
1 'polypeptide(L)'
;MGNNSFHGSLPDELGNLRRLNIINLSNNSISDEIPPWFGSIPPSIFNISSLEVIFLGHNKFSGSIPSIPRNISSLRVINITSNALDGNLPSEMFDKIPNLQGLYLSRNQLSGRIPPSLFKCQELIEIRLAYNRFEGNLPTGIGNLTLLKTLDIGANNLRGQIPWQIGSLPNLQILDLSENKLAGPIPPSIGNLTLLKYLDFSSNSFSVCNWVGVICGSNRHLRVTGLNLNGMGLVGTIPPHLGHLSFLSSLSVLNNSFHGSLPNQLANLRRLKYIDFGNNTISGELPSWIGSFTQLERLYLDRNNFTGEIPTSFCYFPKLETLALQHNNLQGQIPNAIGNLASLERFSLDGNQISGQIPREIGNLLNLEYLFNSENNFEGPIPSSIGNLTLLKTMEIESNSLSGSLPNEIGNLHNLVDLRGSYAFQAKATNLESKDLHHTHILQITSLLPSSVCESTAKAMDEKSTLEIIDKHGPCSGLSQDKANKAPSHAEILRQDQARADSIHSMLSRSSNIPKTRLQSKPGISPGAGKYQVSVGFGSPKTQLSLVFDVVSQLTWIQCQPCAGYCYDQNDPIFDPSKSSSYTYVSCPSGICNRVSSQGMRQGCSSSSICLYGDAQSNTTYSIGYLSKETLTLTSSGVFQGFLFGCGQRNNLITDGGAAGTLGLGRGWFSLVSQTANTYHKVFSYCLPSKAGSNGYLNFGDANLPNSIKFTPMSSSFDGTRYYGLDMVDIGVGGERLSIDRSVFSNSGTIIDSASLVTRLPPPAYKRVRQAFLAKMTRYPTAPAMEPLGTCFDFSGYSSVSIPTITMYFDGGVEMPIDARGILYFNKLSQVCLAISHTEDDDDVSIIGNFQQKGYEVVYDDANGRIGFAPGRCG
;
A
#
# COMPACT_ATOMS: atom_id res chain seq x y z
N MET A 1 15.38 45.04 -23.25
CA MET A 1 16.64 44.41 -23.69
C MET A 1 16.41 43.01 -24.28
N GLY A 2 15.21 42.71 -24.80
CA GLY A 2 14.96 41.43 -25.46
C GLY A 2 15.46 41.40 -26.91
N ASN A 3 15.54 40.20 -27.50
CA ASN A 3 15.98 39.95 -28.89
C ASN A 3 17.41 40.42 -29.18
N ASN A 4 18.37 39.97 -28.37
CA ASN A 4 19.79 40.31 -28.51
C ASN A 4 20.65 39.04 -28.31
N SER A 5 21.96 39.21 -28.12
CA SER A 5 22.92 38.12 -27.89
C SER A 5 23.65 38.26 -26.55
N PHE A 6 22.97 38.80 -25.53
CA PHE A 6 23.55 38.88 -24.17
C PHE A 6 23.80 37.47 -23.63
N HIS A 7 24.95 37.27 -22.97
CA HIS A 7 25.42 36.01 -22.41
C HIS A 7 26.04 36.24 -21.02
N GLY A 8 26.40 35.17 -20.30
CA GLY A 8 26.81 35.23 -18.91
C GLY A 8 25.62 35.20 -17.93
N SER A 9 25.88 35.42 -16.65
CA SER A 9 24.85 35.37 -15.60
C SER A 9 24.08 36.70 -15.46
N LEU A 10 22.88 36.64 -14.86
CA LEU A 10 22.16 37.85 -14.47
C LEU A 10 22.83 38.47 -13.22
N PRO A 11 23.20 39.76 -13.24
CA PRO A 11 23.86 40.40 -12.10
C PRO A 11 22.88 40.58 -10.93
N ASP A 12 23.34 40.27 -9.71
CA ASP A 12 22.59 40.48 -8.47
C ASP A 12 22.22 41.95 -8.27
N GLU A 13 23.05 42.87 -8.76
CA GLU A 13 22.86 44.31 -8.69
C GLU A 13 21.60 44.80 -9.42
N LEU A 14 21.03 43.99 -10.32
CA LEU A 14 19.75 44.30 -10.96
C LEU A 14 18.64 44.55 -9.92
N GLY A 15 18.70 43.84 -8.78
CA GLY A 15 17.78 44.03 -7.66
C GLY A 15 17.85 45.41 -6.98
N ASN A 16 18.89 46.19 -7.22
CA ASN A 16 19.05 47.54 -6.68
C ASN A 16 18.20 48.58 -7.43
N LEU A 17 17.66 48.23 -8.60
CA LEU A 17 16.91 49.14 -9.46
C LEU A 17 15.44 49.29 -9.01
N ARG A 18 15.24 49.93 -7.86
CA ARG A 18 13.95 50.02 -7.14
C ARG A 18 12.78 50.68 -7.86
N ARG A 19 12.99 51.28 -9.03
CA ARG A 19 11.96 51.98 -9.84
C ARG A 19 11.57 51.22 -11.11
N LEU A 20 12.13 50.04 -11.35
CA LEU A 20 11.80 49.26 -12.54
C LEU A 20 10.39 48.67 -12.44
N ASN A 21 9.60 48.86 -13.48
CA ASN A 21 8.28 48.22 -13.63
C ASN A 21 8.34 47.01 -14.56
N ILE A 22 9.25 47.03 -15.54
CA ILE A 22 9.33 46.00 -16.57
C ILE A 22 10.79 45.56 -16.72
N ILE A 23 11.02 44.25 -16.62
CA ILE A 23 12.27 43.61 -17.01
C ILE A 23 11.97 42.76 -18.24
N ASN A 24 12.59 43.09 -19.36
CA ASN A 24 12.50 42.30 -20.58
C ASN A 24 13.89 41.99 -21.14
N LEU A 25 14.32 40.74 -20.93
CA LEU A 25 15.57 40.13 -21.39
C LEU A 25 15.30 38.85 -22.21
N SER A 26 14.08 38.67 -22.71
CA SER A 26 13.73 37.49 -23.50
C SER A 26 14.52 37.40 -24.80
N ASN A 27 14.72 36.19 -25.33
CA ASN A 27 15.44 35.91 -26.58
C ASN A 27 16.88 36.45 -26.52
N ASN A 28 17.68 35.89 -25.62
CA ASN A 28 19.11 36.12 -25.47
C ASN A 28 19.84 34.77 -25.25
N SER A 29 21.10 34.78 -24.81
CA SER A 29 21.92 33.60 -24.49
C SER A 29 22.44 33.60 -23.05
N ILE A 30 21.70 34.22 -22.13
CA ILE A 30 22.07 34.35 -20.71
C ILE A 30 22.06 32.94 -20.07
N SER A 31 23.14 32.58 -19.37
CA SER A 31 23.40 31.23 -18.84
C SER A 31 24.12 31.25 -17.48
N ASP A 32 24.05 30.12 -16.77
CA ASP A 32 24.55 29.94 -15.40
C ASP A 32 25.90 29.20 -15.32
N GLU A 33 26.78 29.31 -16.33
CA GLU A 33 27.94 28.39 -16.52
C GLU A 33 29.14 28.49 -15.51
N ILE A 34 28.91 28.70 -14.20
CA ILE A 34 29.90 28.56 -13.08
C ILE A 34 29.15 27.98 -11.81
N PRO A 35 29.76 27.18 -10.88
CA PRO A 35 29.13 26.09 -10.10
C PRO A 35 27.74 26.28 -9.45
N PRO A 36 26.98 25.19 -9.18
CA PRO A 36 25.52 25.15 -8.98
C PRO A 36 24.92 25.86 -7.74
N TRP A 37 25.71 26.65 -7.01
CA TRP A 37 25.24 27.52 -5.93
C TRP A 37 25.42 29.02 -6.27
N PHE A 38 25.73 29.34 -7.52
CA PHE A 38 25.90 30.72 -8.03
C PHE A 38 25.06 31.05 -9.28
N GLY A 39 24.31 30.08 -9.81
CA GLY A 39 23.65 30.18 -11.12
C GLY A 39 22.15 29.87 -11.06
N SER A 40 21.36 30.87 -10.68
CA SER A 40 19.89 30.87 -10.78
C SER A 40 19.45 32.31 -11.08
N ILE A 41 18.19 32.51 -11.48
CA ILE A 41 17.59 33.86 -11.50
C ILE A 41 17.82 34.47 -10.10
N PRO A 42 18.57 35.57 -9.97
CA PRO A 42 18.99 36.08 -8.67
C PRO A 42 17.76 36.48 -7.85
N PRO A 43 17.61 36.01 -6.60
CA PRO A 43 16.48 36.36 -5.75
C PRO A 43 16.30 37.88 -5.59
N SER A 44 17.38 38.64 -5.75
CA SER A 44 17.39 40.10 -5.71
C SER A 44 16.46 40.74 -6.75
N ILE A 45 16.12 40.07 -7.85
CA ILE A 45 15.14 40.59 -8.83
C ILE A 45 13.77 40.87 -8.18
N PHE A 46 13.42 40.09 -7.16
CA PHE A 46 12.19 40.25 -6.37
C PHE A 46 12.34 41.32 -5.27
N ASN A 47 13.52 41.95 -5.12
CA ASN A 47 13.72 43.15 -4.29
C ASN A 47 13.28 44.45 -5.00
N ILE A 48 12.72 44.38 -6.20
CA ILE A 48 12.16 45.52 -6.93
C ILE A 48 10.65 45.59 -6.65
N SER A 49 10.20 46.54 -5.83
CA SER A 49 8.81 46.58 -5.32
C SER A 49 7.81 47.13 -6.32
N SER A 50 8.30 47.82 -7.34
CA SER A 50 7.51 48.39 -8.43
C SER A 50 7.33 47.43 -9.60
N LEU A 51 7.90 46.23 -9.54
CA LEU A 51 7.97 45.33 -10.69
C LEU A 51 6.58 44.80 -11.05
N GLU A 52 6.18 44.99 -12.30
CA GLU A 52 4.91 44.56 -12.88
C GLU A 52 5.10 43.38 -13.82
N VAL A 53 6.19 43.36 -14.59
CA VAL A 53 6.40 42.37 -15.65
C VAL A 53 7.84 41.86 -15.66
N ILE A 54 7.98 40.54 -15.68
CA ILE A 54 9.25 39.82 -15.86
C ILE A 54 9.18 38.97 -17.13
N PHE A 55 10.00 39.30 -18.11
CA PHE A 55 10.16 38.57 -19.37
C PHE A 55 11.61 38.10 -19.51
N LEU A 56 11.85 36.82 -19.23
CA LEU A 56 13.14 36.12 -19.26
C LEU A 56 13.13 34.89 -20.19
N GLY A 57 12.07 34.72 -20.99
CA GLY A 57 11.91 33.54 -21.82
C GLY A 57 12.94 33.43 -22.95
N HIS A 58 13.16 32.21 -23.48
CA HIS A 58 14.10 31.93 -24.55
C HIS A 58 15.54 32.38 -24.19
N ASN A 59 16.06 31.82 -23.11
CA ASN A 59 17.44 31.98 -22.63
C ASN A 59 18.00 30.58 -22.26
N LYS A 60 19.10 30.53 -21.51
CA LYS A 60 19.72 29.29 -21.02
C LYS A 60 19.76 29.25 -19.47
N PHE A 61 18.79 29.87 -18.80
CA PHE A 61 18.68 29.81 -17.33
C PHE A 61 18.43 28.36 -16.87
N SER A 62 19.07 27.96 -15.79
CA SER A 62 19.05 26.64 -15.16
C SER A 62 18.91 26.76 -13.64
N GLY A 63 18.79 25.63 -12.95
CA GLY A 63 18.50 25.61 -11.51
C GLY A 63 17.04 25.97 -11.19
N SER A 64 16.76 26.16 -9.91
CA SER A 64 15.40 26.37 -9.39
C SER A 64 14.91 27.80 -9.54
N ILE A 65 13.60 27.97 -9.69
CA ILE A 65 12.94 29.28 -9.54
C ILE A 65 13.08 29.75 -8.08
N PRO A 66 13.64 30.94 -7.82
CA PRO A 66 13.89 31.40 -6.45
C PRO A 66 12.59 31.74 -5.71
N SER A 67 12.61 31.63 -4.38
CA SER A 67 11.52 32.10 -3.53
C SER A 67 11.38 33.62 -3.56
N ILE A 68 10.15 34.12 -3.43
CA ILE A 68 9.89 35.56 -3.34
C ILE A 68 10.01 36.00 -1.86
N PRO A 69 10.96 36.90 -1.52
CA PRO A 69 11.25 37.25 -0.13
C PRO A 69 10.21 38.16 0.53
N ARG A 70 9.29 38.77 -0.24
CA ARG A 70 8.31 39.75 0.27
C ARG A 70 7.09 39.88 -0.65
N ASN A 71 6.03 40.52 -0.16
CA ASN A 71 4.83 40.77 -0.97
C ASN A 71 5.11 41.78 -2.10
N ILE A 72 4.82 41.41 -3.35
CA ILE A 72 4.97 42.23 -4.57
C ILE A 72 3.61 42.32 -5.26
N SER A 73 2.71 43.11 -4.67
CA SER A 73 1.36 43.31 -5.19
C SER A 73 1.32 44.02 -6.56
N SER A 74 2.43 44.58 -7.04
CA SER A 74 2.56 45.17 -8.38
C SER A 74 2.73 44.13 -9.48
N LEU A 75 3.22 42.92 -9.16
CA LEU A 75 3.56 41.94 -10.19
C LEU A 75 2.30 41.41 -10.87
N ARG A 76 2.30 41.41 -12.20
CA ARG A 76 1.19 41.00 -13.07
C ARG A 76 1.58 39.83 -13.96
N VAL A 77 2.79 39.82 -14.49
CA VAL A 77 3.20 38.81 -15.47
C VAL A 77 4.60 38.28 -15.19
N ILE A 78 4.73 36.95 -15.18
CA ILE A 78 6.00 36.23 -15.16
C ILE A 78 6.07 35.35 -16.41
N ASN A 79 7.04 35.60 -17.29
CA ASN A 79 7.35 34.77 -18.44
C ASN A 79 8.80 34.34 -18.43
N ILE A 80 9.03 33.04 -18.23
CA ILE A 80 10.34 32.39 -18.20
C ILE A 80 10.32 31.13 -19.10
N THR A 81 9.47 31.15 -20.12
CA THR A 81 9.26 30.07 -21.09
C THR A 81 10.55 29.71 -21.83
N SER A 82 10.76 28.46 -22.22
CA SER A 82 11.92 28.01 -23.02
C SER A 82 13.27 28.33 -22.36
N ASN A 83 13.54 27.69 -21.23
CA ASN A 83 14.83 27.72 -20.52
C ASN A 83 15.18 26.28 -20.07
N ALA A 84 16.19 26.12 -19.22
CA ALA A 84 16.63 24.85 -18.63
C ALA A 84 16.35 24.76 -17.12
N LEU A 85 15.38 25.52 -16.59
CA LEU A 85 15.05 25.57 -15.16
C LEU A 85 14.51 24.24 -14.66
N ASP A 86 14.91 23.83 -13.46
CA ASP A 86 14.51 22.58 -12.80
C ASP A 86 13.99 22.81 -11.36
N GLY A 87 13.85 21.75 -10.58
CA GLY A 87 13.30 21.84 -9.23
C GLY A 87 11.79 22.10 -9.20
N ASN A 88 11.28 22.53 -8.03
CA ASN A 88 9.85 22.71 -7.79
C ASN A 88 9.46 24.19 -7.82
N LEU A 89 8.19 24.48 -8.09
CA LEU A 89 7.63 25.80 -7.81
C LEU A 89 7.60 26.03 -6.28
N PRO A 90 8.15 27.14 -5.75
CA PRO A 90 8.13 27.39 -4.32
C PRO A 90 6.69 27.51 -3.81
N SER A 91 6.35 26.73 -2.77
CA SER A 91 4.97 26.54 -2.29
C SER A 91 4.30 27.83 -1.82
N GLU A 92 5.05 28.77 -1.24
CA GLU A 92 4.52 30.04 -0.72
C GLU A 92 4.67 31.21 -1.71
N MET A 93 5.22 30.98 -2.91
CA MET A 93 5.52 32.05 -3.88
C MET A 93 4.28 32.87 -4.19
N PHE A 94 3.16 32.19 -4.46
CA PHE A 94 1.91 32.81 -4.90
C PHE A 94 1.17 33.56 -3.79
N ASP A 95 1.49 33.29 -2.52
CA ASP A 95 0.99 34.10 -1.39
C ASP A 95 1.63 35.50 -1.36
N LYS A 96 2.75 35.69 -2.06
CA LYS A 96 3.49 36.96 -2.15
C LYS A 96 3.23 37.74 -3.44
N ILE A 97 2.47 37.20 -4.38
CA ILE A 97 2.14 37.85 -5.66
C ILE A 97 0.64 37.70 -5.98
N PRO A 98 -0.25 38.25 -5.12
CA PRO A 98 -1.68 37.95 -5.18
C PRO A 98 -2.36 38.44 -6.46
N ASN A 99 -1.80 39.45 -7.12
CA ASN A 99 -2.39 40.12 -8.29
C ASN A 99 -1.82 39.60 -9.63
N LEU A 100 -1.25 38.39 -9.64
CA LEU A 100 -0.69 37.79 -10.84
C LEU A 100 -1.79 37.50 -11.87
N GLN A 101 -1.58 37.93 -13.10
CA GLN A 101 -2.50 37.79 -14.24
C GLN A 101 -2.03 36.74 -15.25
N GLY A 102 -0.72 36.61 -15.45
CA GLY A 102 -0.14 35.67 -16.42
C GLY A 102 1.08 34.95 -15.88
N LEU A 103 1.06 33.61 -15.95
CA LEU A 103 2.17 32.74 -15.58
C LEU A 103 2.57 31.86 -16.77
N TYR A 104 3.77 32.10 -17.31
CA TYR A 104 4.28 31.42 -18.50
C TYR A 104 5.62 30.74 -18.20
N LEU A 105 5.58 29.43 -18.01
CA LEU A 105 6.74 28.61 -17.61
C LEU A 105 6.98 27.43 -18.57
N SER A 106 6.29 27.39 -19.71
CA SER A 106 6.35 26.26 -20.63
C SER A 106 7.77 25.98 -21.14
N ARG A 107 8.05 24.73 -21.53
CA ARG A 107 9.34 24.28 -22.09
C ARG A 107 10.51 24.53 -21.12
N ASN A 108 10.44 23.90 -19.95
CA ASN A 108 11.52 23.85 -18.95
C ASN A 108 11.65 22.41 -18.42
N GLN A 109 12.39 22.20 -17.32
CA GLN A 109 12.55 20.92 -16.63
C GLN A 109 11.90 20.91 -15.23
N LEU A 110 10.94 21.81 -14.97
CA LEU A 110 10.29 21.99 -13.67
C LEU A 110 9.52 20.73 -13.27
N SER A 111 9.62 20.36 -12.00
CA SER A 111 9.09 19.11 -11.43
C SER A 111 8.30 19.36 -10.15
N GLY A 112 7.88 18.29 -9.48
CA GLY A 112 7.04 18.37 -8.28
C GLY A 112 5.59 18.74 -8.59
N ARG A 113 4.82 19.02 -7.53
CA ARG A 113 3.39 19.32 -7.64
C ARG A 113 3.15 20.79 -7.97
N ILE A 114 2.08 21.07 -8.73
CA ILE A 114 1.57 22.44 -8.89
C ILE A 114 1.08 22.94 -7.52
N PRO A 115 1.67 24.01 -6.94
CA PRO A 115 1.33 24.46 -5.59
C PRO A 115 -0.13 24.91 -5.48
N PRO A 116 -0.89 24.49 -4.44
CA PRO A 116 -2.26 24.94 -4.23
C PRO A 116 -2.40 26.47 -4.06
N SER A 117 -1.35 27.14 -3.58
CA SER A 117 -1.31 28.61 -3.46
C SER A 117 -1.43 29.33 -4.79
N LEU A 118 -1.07 28.71 -5.93
CA LEU A 118 -1.27 29.28 -7.27
C LEU A 118 -2.74 29.66 -7.49
N PHE A 119 -3.66 28.83 -6.98
CA PHE A 119 -5.09 29.03 -7.15
C PHE A 119 -5.68 30.08 -6.19
N LYS A 120 -4.84 30.76 -5.41
CA LYS A 120 -5.21 31.97 -4.64
C LYS A 120 -5.05 33.26 -5.45
N CYS A 121 -4.31 33.24 -6.56
CA CYS A 121 -4.15 34.39 -7.45
C CYS A 121 -5.41 34.59 -8.30
N GLN A 122 -6.46 35.20 -7.74
CA GLN A 122 -7.78 35.34 -8.37
C GLN A 122 -7.79 36.21 -9.63
N GLU A 123 -6.74 37.00 -9.84
CA GLU A 123 -6.53 37.82 -11.03
C GLU A 123 -5.97 37.04 -12.23
N LEU A 124 -5.70 35.74 -12.09
CA LEU A 124 -5.11 34.92 -13.17
C LEU A 124 -6.04 34.79 -14.37
N ILE A 125 -5.51 35.17 -15.53
CA ILE A 125 -6.14 35.07 -16.85
C ILE A 125 -5.54 33.91 -17.65
N GLU A 126 -4.22 33.71 -17.56
CA GLU A 126 -3.51 32.68 -18.30
C GLU A 126 -2.49 31.92 -17.45
N ILE A 127 -2.55 30.60 -17.53
CA ILE A 127 -1.56 29.67 -16.96
C ILE A 127 -1.04 28.79 -18.09
N ARG A 128 0.27 28.87 -18.36
CA ARG A 128 0.97 28.03 -19.34
C ARG A 128 2.17 27.35 -18.71
N LEU A 129 2.03 26.04 -18.46
CA LEU A 129 3.02 25.18 -17.81
C LEU A 129 3.45 24.01 -18.68
N ALA A 130 3.02 23.97 -19.94
CA ALA A 130 3.22 22.82 -20.81
C ALA A 130 4.70 22.49 -21.08
N TYR A 131 5.00 21.23 -21.42
CA TYR A 131 6.36 20.74 -21.66
C TYR A 131 7.28 20.96 -20.44
N ASN A 132 6.90 20.35 -19.32
CA ASN A 132 7.65 20.30 -18.07
C ASN A 132 7.59 18.87 -17.50
N ARG A 133 7.99 18.68 -16.24
CA ARG A 133 7.93 17.42 -15.50
C ARG A 133 6.99 17.48 -14.30
N PHE A 134 5.99 18.39 -14.28
CA PHE A 134 5.06 18.52 -13.17
C PHE A 134 4.29 17.22 -12.93
N GLU A 135 4.12 16.85 -11.66
CA GLU A 135 3.52 15.59 -11.23
C GLU A 135 2.45 15.80 -10.16
N GLY A 136 1.81 14.71 -9.75
CA GLY A 136 0.69 14.75 -8.80
C GLY A 136 -0.64 15.08 -9.47
N ASN A 137 -1.63 15.41 -8.66
CA ASN A 137 -3.00 15.64 -9.12
C ASN A 137 -3.21 17.13 -9.41
N LEU A 138 -4.11 17.44 -10.34
CA LEU A 138 -4.58 18.80 -10.56
C LEU A 138 -5.41 19.25 -9.33
N PRO A 139 -5.02 20.32 -8.61
CA PRO A 139 -5.71 20.70 -7.38
C PRO A 139 -7.13 21.20 -7.60
N THR A 140 -8.04 20.88 -6.68
CA THR A 140 -9.46 21.28 -6.74
C THR A 140 -9.68 22.78 -6.64
N GLY A 141 -8.71 23.51 -6.08
CA GLY A 141 -8.71 24.98 -6.00
C GLY A 141 -8.77 25.68 -7.36
N ILE A 142 -8.53 24.97 -8.47
CA ILE A 142 -8.64 25.51 -9.83
C ILE A 142 -9.97 26.24 -10.07
N GLY A 143 -11.08 25.76 -9.50
CA GLY A 143 -12.41 26.39 -9.64
C GLY A 143 -12.51 27.81 -9.08
N ASN A 144 -11.53 28.27 -8.28
CA ASN A 144 -11.50 29.63 -7.73
C ASN A 144 -11.06 30.68 -8.77
N LEU A 145 -10.44 30.27 -9.88
CA LEU A 145 -9.85 31.19 -10.86
C LEU A 145 -10.90 31.66 -11.89
N THR A 146 -11.90 32.41 -11.44
CA THR A 146 -13.08 32.76 -12.26
C THR A 146 -12.76 33.63 -13.48
N LEU A 147 -11.63 34.32 -13.49
CA LEU A 147 -11.15 35.13 -14.62
C LEU A 147 -10.32 34.33 -15.65
N LEU A 148 -10.01 33.06 -15.37
CA LEU A 148 -9.13 32.24 -16.18
C LEU A 148 -9.72 31.99 -17.57
N LYS A 149 -8.94 32.28 -18.61
CA LYS A 149 -9.28 32.05 -20.03
C LYS A 149 -8.48 30.90 -20.63
N THR A 150 -7.22 30.74 -20.20
CA THR A 150 -6.30 29.75 -20.74
C THR A 150 -5.70 28.93 -19.61
N LEU A 151 -5.94 27.61 -19.65
CA LEU A 151 -5.24 26.62 -18.86
C LEU A 151 -4.53 25.64 -19.80
N ASP A 152 -3.23 25.79 -19.91
CA ASP A 152 -2.36 24.98 -20.77
C ASP A 152 -1.30 24.29 -19.92
N ILE A 153 -1.55 23.02 -19.58
CA ILE A 153 -0.69 22.19 -18.74
C ILE A 153 -0.32 20.86 -19.42
N GLY A 154 -0.42 20.82 -20.76
CA GLY A 154 -0.12 19.64 -21.57
C GLY A 154 1.35 19.20 -21.49
N ALA A 155 1.67 17.98 -21.93
CA ALA A 155 3.03 17.44 -21.94
C ALA A 155 3.74 17.54 -20.56
N ASN A 156 3.14 16.91 -19.55
CA ASN A 156 3.62 16.85 -18.17
C ASN A 156 3.46 15.41 -17.60
N ASN A 157 3.76 15.21 -16.31
CA ASN A 157 3.60 13.93 -15.61
C ASN A 157 2.37 13.92 -14.67
N LEU A 158 1.36 14.76 -14.92
CA LEU A 158 0.18 14.87 -14.05
C LEU A 158 -0.61 13.56 -14.06
N ARG A 159 -1.10 13.16 -12.88
CA ARG A 159 -1.83 11.91 -12.65
C ARG A 159 -3.13 12.17 -11.89
N GLY A 160 -3.90 11.12 -11.65
CA GLY A 160 -5.19 11.22 -10.97
C GLY A 160 -6.29 11.76 -11.89
N GLN A 161 -7.38 12.21 -11.29
CA GLN A 161 -8.59 12.61 -12.01
C GLN A 161 -8.59 14.10 -12.33
N ILE A 162 -9.34 14.49 -13.37
CA ILE A 162 -9.69 15.89 -13.61
C ILE A 162 -10.68 16.30 -12.49
N PRO A 163 -10.44 17.37 -11.72
CA PRO A 163 -11.35 17.83 -10.70
C PRO A 163 -12.64 18.41 -11.31
N TRP A 164 -13.79 18.08 -10.72
CA TRP A 164 -15.10 18.55 -11.20
C TRP A 164 -15.26 20.09 -11.14
N GLN A 165 -14.49 20.75 -10.26
CA GLN A 165 -14.44 22.20 -10.11
C GLN A 165 -13.95 22.94 -11.36
N ILE A 166 -13.31 22.27 -12.32
CA ILE A 166 -13.00 22.88 -13.63
C ILE A 166 -14.28 23.38 -14.32
N GLY A 167 -15.40 22.68 -14.16
CA GLY A 167 -16.70 23.10 -14.70
C GLY A 167 -17.26 24.38 -14.08
N SER A 168 -16.62 24.94 -13.05
CA SER A 168 -17.00 26.20 -12.40
C SER A 168 -16.30 27.43 -12.99
N LEU A 169 -15.53 27.28 -14.08
CA LEU A 169 -14.76 28.36 -14.70
C LEU A 169 -15.54 29.05 -15.83
N PRO A 170 -16.22 30.19 -15.59
CA PRO A 170 -17.18 30.74 -16.55
C PRO A 170 -16.52 31.33 -17.80
N ASN A 171 -15.25 31.71 -17.72
CA ASN A 171 -14.51 32.41 -18.78
C ASN A 171 -13.55 31.52 -19.57
N LEU A 172 -13.49 30.23 -19.27
CA LEU A 172 -12.48 29.34 -19.84
C LEU A 172 -12.70 29.13 -21.35
N GLN A 173 -11.66 29.40 -22.14
CA GLN A 173 -11.68 29.28 -23.60
C GLN A 173 -10.74 28.19 -24.11
N ILE A 174 -9.61 27.98 -23.44
CA ILE A 174 -8.62 26.97 -23.81
C ILE A 174 -8.36 26.09 -22.59
N LEU A 175 -8.65 24.80 -22.73
CA LEU A 175 -8.32 23.76 -21.77
C LEU A 175 -7.50 22.68 -22.45
N ASP A 176 -6.20 22.70 -22.23
CA ASP A 176 -5.26 21.70 -22.73
C ASP A 176 -4.65 20.92 -21.56
N LEU A 177 -5.07 19.66 -21.44
CA LEU A 177 -4.55 18.68 -20.48
C LEU A 177 -3.85 17.51 -21.20
N SER A 178 -3.55 17.65 -22.49
CA SER A 178 -3.02 16.58 -23.34
C SER A 178 -1.66 16.06 -22.86
N GLU A 179 -1.27 14.88 -23.33
CA GLU A 179 0.07 14.31 -23.07
C GLU A 179 0.44 14.29 -21.56
N ASN A 180 -0.47 13.76 -20.75
CA ASN A 180 -0.30 13.58 -19.32
C ASN A 180 -0.63 12.13 -18.94
N LYS A 181 -0.65 11.83 -17.64
CA LYS A 181 -1.01 10.52 -17.07
C LYS A 181 -2.36 10.58 -16.33
N LEU A 182 -3.24 11.50 -16.73
CA LEU A 182 -4.56 11.67 -16.11
C LEU A 182 -5.44 10.45 -16.42
N ALA A 183 -6.24 10.03 -15.44
CA ALA A 183 -7.05 8.83 -15.49
C ALA A 183 -8.41 9.06 -14.82
N GLY A 184 -9.30 8.07 -14.91
CA GLY A 184 -10.65 8.15 -14.35
C GLY A 184 -11.66 8.81 -15.29
N PRO A 185 -12.85 9.17 -14.79
CA PRO A 185 -13.89 9.76 -15.62
C PRO A 185 -13.57 11.21 -15.99
N ILE A 186 -13.98 11.62 -17.19
CA ILE A 186 -14.07 13.03 -17.55
C ILE A 186 -15.26 13.61 -16.79
N PRO A 187 -15.08 14.64 -15.93
CA PRO A 187 -16.18 15.22 -15.15
C PRO A 187 -17.31 15.73 -16.04
N PRO A 188 -18.57 15.36 -15.78
CA PRO A 188 -19.71 15.89 -16.54
C PRO A 188 -19.84 17.41 -16.46
N SER A 189 -19.30 18.01 -15.39
CA SER A 189 -19.29 19.46 -15.18
C SER A 189 -18.52 20.23 -16.26
N ILE A 190 -17.65 19.57 -17.05
CA ILE A 190 -17.04 20.19 -18.24
C ILE A 190 -18.09 20.64 -19.26
N GLY A 191 -19.26 19.99 -19.30
CA GLY A 191 -20.40 20.43 -20.11
C GLY A 191 -20.95 21.81 -19.73
N ASN A 192 -20.61 22.35 -18.55
CA ASN A 192 -21.03 23.69 -18.12
C ASN A 192 -20.16 24.82 -18.74
N LEU A 193 -19.04 24.48 -19.39
CA LEU A 193 -18.08 25.46 -19.93
C LEU A 193 -18.50 25.98 -21.31
N THR A 194 -19.44 26.92 -21.33
CA THR A 194 -20.08 27.42 -22.57
C THR A 194 -19.19 28.25 -23.48
N LEU A 195 -18.09 28.82 -22.97
CA LEU A 195 -17.14 29.64 -23.74
C LEU A 195 -15.92 28.85 -24.27
N LEU A 196 -15.89 27.54 -24.05
CA LEU A 196 -14.76 26.69 -24.40
C LEU A 196 -14.61 26.58 -25.93
N LYS A 197 -13.44 26.97 -26.45
CA LYS A 197 -13.09 26.96 -27.89
C LYS A 197 -12.11 25.85 -28.25
N TYR A 198 -11.25 25.48 -27.30
CA TYR A 198 -10.26 24.43 -27.45
C TYR A 198 -10.31 23.52 -26.24
N LEU A 199 -10.48 22.22 -26.49
CA LEU A 199 -10.51 21.18 -25.48
C LEU A 199 -9.66 20.01 -25.95
N ASP A 200 -8.57 19.74 -25.24
CA ASP A 200 -7.72 18.58 -25.52
C ASP A 200 -7.41 17.77 -24.26
N PHE A 201 -7.84 16.51 -24.30
CA PHE A 201 -7.60 15.47 -23.29
C PHE A 201 -6.84 14.27 -23.87
N SER A 202 -6.35 14.38 -25.10
CA SER A 202 -5.67 13.32 -25.82
C SER A 202 -4.39 12.89 -25.11
N SER A 203 -3.88 11.70 -25.46
CA SER A 203 -2.63 11.17 -24.88
C SER A 203 -2.64 11.14 -23.34
N ASN A 204 -3.79 10.78 -22.76
CA ASN A 204 -4.00 10.50 -21.34
C ASN A 204 -4.49 9.05 -21.15
N SER A 205 -4.70 8.63 -19.91
CA SER A 205 -5.16 7.29 -19.53
C SER A 205 -6.68 7.20 -19.33
N PHE A 206 -7.47 8.02 -20.04
CA PHE A 206 -8.93 7.99 -19.98
C PHE A 206 -9.49 6.76 -20.69
N SER A 207 -9.94 5.77 -19.92
CA SER A 207 -10.67 4.61 -20.43
C SER A 207 -11.85 4.34 -19.52
N VAL A 208 -13.06 4.25 -20.09
CA VAL A 208 -14.26 3.81 -19.35
C VAL A 208 -14.09 2.40 -18.79
N CYS A 209 -13.20 1.60 -19.37
CA CYS A 209 -12.85 0.26 -18.91
C CYS A 209 -12.02 0.27 -17.62
N ASN A 210 -11.50 1.44 -17.22
CA ASN A 210 -10.82 1.64 -15.95
C ASN A 210 -11.77 2.16 -14.86
N TRP A 211 -13.06 2.37 -15.17
CA TRP A 211 -14.04 2.76 -14.16
C TRP A 211 -14.34 1.58 -13.25
N VAL A 212 -14.45 1.86 -11.95
CA VAL A 212 -14.80 0.85 -10.96
C VAL A 212 -16.12 0.19 -11.38
N GLY A 213 -16.08 -1.12 -11.51
CA GLY A 213 -17.24 -1.91 -11.88
C GLY A 213 -17.58 -1.95 -13.37
N VAL A 214 -16.81 -1.31 -14.26
CA VAL A 214 -17.02 -1.43 -15.72
C VAL A 214 -16.05 -2.47 -16.29
N ILE A 215 -16.59 -3.45 -17.00
CA ILE A 215 -15.82 -4.49 -17.71
C ILE A 215 -15.99 -4.26 -19.20
N CYS A 216 -14.88 -4.18 -19.94
CA CYS A 216 -14.89 -4.08 -21.39
C CYS A 216 -14.42 -5.36 -22.06
N GLY A 217 -14.90 -5.60 -23.28
CA GLY A 217 -14.48 -6.75 -24.09
C GLY A 217 -13.08 -6.57 -24.69
N SER A 218 -12.37 -7.70 -24.87
CA SER A 218 -10.97 -7.79 -25.33
C SER A 218 -10.73 -7.42 -26.80
N ASN A 219 -11.75 -6.99 -27.54
CA ASN A 219 -11.66 -6.66 -28.96
C ASN A 219 -11.28 -5.20 -29.21
N ARG A 220 -10.80 -4.90 -30.42
CA ARG A 220 -10.31 -3.58 -30.94
C ARG A 220 -11.20 -2.35 -30.67
N HIS A 221 -12.39 -2.48 -30.09
CA HIS A 221 -13.37 -1.41 -29.88
C HIS A 221 -13.75 -1.14 -28.41
N LEU A 222 -13.11 -1.80 -27.42
CA LEU A 222 -13.25 -1.53 -25.96
C LEU A 222 -14.71 -1.22 -25.53
N ARG A 223 -15.65 -2.07 -25.94
CA ARG A 223 -17.08 -1.91 -25.59
C ARG A 223 -17.35 -2.46 -24.20
N VAL A 224 -18.25 -1.83 -23.45
CA VAL A 224 -18.70 -2.32 -22.14
C VAL A 224 -19.45 -3.64 -22.33
N THR A 225 -18.92 -4.70 -21.74
CA THR A 225 -19.46 -6.06 -21.75
C THR A 225 -19.93 -6.51 -20.37
N GLY A 226 -19.55 -5.81 -19.31
CA GLY A 226 -20.04 -6.10 -17.96
C GLY A 226 -20.11 -4.88 -17.07
N LEU A 227 -21.03 -4.91 -16.12
CA LEU A 227 -21.14 -3.96 -15.03
C LEU A 227 -21.23 -4.73 -13.71
N ASN A 228 -20.30 -4.49 -12.80
CA ASN A 228 -20.25 -5.07 -11.46
C ASN A 228 -20.14 -3.95 -10.43
N LEU A 229 -21.28 -3.53 -9.89
CA LEU A 229 -21.40 -2.40 -8.98
C LEU A 229 -21.70 -2.87 -7.55
N ASN A 230 -21.21 -4.05 -7.17
CA ASN A 230 -21.60 -4.71 -5.93
C ASN A 230 -21.03 -4.00 -4.70
N GLY A 231 -21.84 -3.84 -3.63
CA GLY A 231 -21.34 -3.35 -2.35
C GLY A 231 -20.88 -1.90 -2.35
N MET A 232 -21.37 -1.07 -3.28
CA MET A 232 -20.89 0.30 -3.49
C MET A 232 -21.69 1.35 -2.72
N GLY A 233 -22.74 0.95 -1.99
CA GLY A 233 -23.63 1.88 -1.27
C GLY A 233 -24.46 2.77 -2.21
N LEU A 234 -24.73 2.30 -3.43
CA LEU A 234 -25.49 3.04 -4.43
C LEU A 234 -26.97 3.11 -4.08
N VAL A 235 -27.57 4.27 -4.32
CA VAL A 235 -29.00 4.57 -4.07
C VAL A 235 -29.68 5.00 -5.39
N GLY A 236 -31.00 4.98 -5.41
CA GLY A 236 -31.79 5.39 -6.58
C GLY A 236 -32.46 4.21 -7.30
N THR A 237 -32.91 4.45 -8.53
CA THR A 237 -33.52 3.42 -9.39
C THR A 237 -32.53 2.97 -10.47
N ILE A 238 -32.76 1.79 -11.05
CA ILE A 238 -31.98 1.35 -12.21
C ILE A 238 -32.35 2.24 -13.42
N PRO A 239 -31.38 2.91 -14.07
CA PRO A 239 -31.69 3.87 -15.12
C PRO A 239 -32.09 3.18 -16.44
N PRO A 240 -33.11 3.68 -17.17
CA PRO A 240 -33.55 3.07 -18.43
C PRO A 240 -32.48 3.11 -19.53
N HIS A 241 -31.58 4.11 -19.50
CA HIS A 241 -30.46 4.25 -20.45
C HIS A 241 -29.46 3.09 -20.41
N LEU A 242 -29.45 2.28 -19.34
CA LEU A 242 -28.64 1.07 -19.27
C LEU A 242 -28.97 0.11 -20.43
N GLY A 243 -30.22 0.14 -20.92
CA GLY A 243 -30.67 -0.61 -22.09
C GLY A 243 -29.96 -0.28 -23.40
N HIS A 244 -29.16 0.80 -23.47
CA HIS A 244 -28.35 1.14 -24.64
C HIS A 244 -27.01 0.38 -24.71
N LEU A 245 -26.60 -0.30 -23.63
CA LEU A 245 -25.37 -1.08 -23.59
C LEU A 245 -25.56 -2.46 -24.25
N SER A 246 -25.84 -2.48 -25.55
CA SER A 246 -26.22 -3.69 -26.31
C SER A 246 -25.19 -4.83 -26.31
N PHE A 247 -23.95 -4.57 -25.87
CA PHE A 247 -22.88 -5.56 -25.72
C PHE A 247 -22.80 -6.16 -24.31
N LEU A 248 -23.66 -5.72 -23.38
CA LEU A 248 -23.63 -6.15 -21.98
C LEU A 248 -23.99 -7.64 -21.86
N SER A 249 -23.12 -8.37 -21.18
CA SER A 249 -23.19 -9.81 -20.95
C SER A 249 -23.29 -10.17 -19.46
N SER A 250 -22.84 -9.27 -18.57
CA SER A 250 -22.93 -9.41 -17.13
C SER A 250 -23.40 -8.11 -16.51
N LEU A 251 -24.41 -8.17 -15.65
CA LEU A 251 -24.91 -7.00 -14.94
C LEU A 251 -25.20 -7.35 -13.48
N SER A 252 -24.48 -6.71 -12.56
CA SER A 252 -24.53 -7.00 -11.13
C SER A 252 -24.59 -5.70 -10.33
N VAL A 253 -25.57 -5.59 -9.43
CA VAL A 253 -25.71 -4.50 -8.46
C VAL A 253 -25.95 -5.04 -7.03
N LEU A 254 -25.52 -6.27 -6.75
CA LEU A 254 -25.68 -6.95 -5.47
C LEU A 254 -25.25 -6.06 -4.28
N ASN A 255 -25.99 -6.13 -3.18
CA ASN A 255 -25.63 -5.48 -1.92
C ASN A 255 -25.53 -3.94 -2.05
N ASN A 256 -26.61 -3.30 -2.48
CA ASN A 256 -26.75 -1.84 -2.57
C ASN A 256 -28.13 -1.42 -2.00
N SER A 257 -28.57 -0.19 -2.30
CA SER A 257 -29.86 0.36 -1.89
C SER A 257 -30.69 0.83 -3.09
N PHE A 258 -30.63 0.09 -4.20
CA PHE A 258 -31.50 0.33 -5.35
C PHE A 258 -32.95 0.00 -5.00
N HIS A 259 -33.87 0.87 -5.42
CA HIS A 259 -35.32 0.74 -5.19
C HIS A 259 -36.11 1.00 -6.47
N GLY A 260 -37.44 0.90 -6.39
CA GLY A 260 -38.34 1.04 -7.54
C GLY A 260 -38.39 -0.24 -8.38
N SER A 261 -39.09 -0.18 -9.53
CA SER A 261 -39.23 -1.31 -10.44
C SER A 261 -38.15 -1.36 -11.51
N LEU A 262 -37.95 -2.55 -12.09
CA LEU A 262 -37.00 -2.75 -13.19
C LEU A 262 -37.53 -2.09 -14.49
N PRO A 263 -36.73 -1.22 -15.16
CA PRO A 263 -37.19 -0.53 -16.36
C PRO A 263 -37.26 -1.45 -17.59
N ASN A 264 -38.32 -1.30 -18.39
CA ASN A 264 -38.57 -2.12 -19.60
C ASN A 264 -37.45 -2.05 -20.64
N GLN A 265 -36.66 -0.98 -20.66
CA GLN A 265 -35.54 -0.80 -21.59
C GLN A 265 -34.44 -1.85 -21.40
N LEU A 266 -34.36 -2.52 -20.24
CA LEU A 266 -33.43 -3.63 -20.02
C LEU A 266 -33.71 -4.83 -20.94
N ALA A 267 -34.93 -4.96 -21.47
CA ALA A 267 -35.26 -5.98 -22.47
C ALA A 267 -34.40 -5.91 -23.75
N ASN A 268 -33.72 -4.78 -24.00
CA ASN A 268 -32.80 -4.62 -25.13
C ASN A 268 -31.45 -5.34 -24.93
N LEU A 269 -31.13 -5.78 -23.72
CA LEU A 269 -29.83 -6.37 -23.36
C LEU A 269 -29.77 -7.88 -23.68
N ARG A 270 -30.00 -8.23 -24.95
CA ARG A 270 -30.17 -9.62 -25.42
C ARG A 270 -28.93 -10.53 -25.31
N ARG A 271 -27.80 -9.99 -24.84
CA ARG A 271 -26.53 -10.72 -24.65
C ARG A 271 -26.26 -11.07 -23.19
N LEU A 272 -27.16 -10.71 -22.27
CA LEU A 272 -27.00 -11.01 -20.85
C LEU A 272 -26.95 -12.52 -20.61
N LYS A 273 -25.94 -12.91 -19.85
CA LYS A 273 -25.68 -14.25 -19.34
C LYS A 273 -25.78 -14.30 -17.82
N TYR A 274 -25.41 -13.21 -17.16
CA TYR A 274 -25.38 -13.09 -15.71
C TYR A 274 -26.12 -11.83 -15.28
N ILE A 275 -27.13 -12.00 -14.42
CA ILE A 275 -27.84 -10.90 -13.76
C ILE A 275 -27.83 -11.18 -12.25
N ASP A 276 -27.39 -10.19 -11.48
CA ASP A 276 -27.39 -10.28 -10.02
C ASP A 276 -27.80 -8.96 -9.39
N PHE A 277 -29.05 -8.91 -8.95
CA PHE A 277 -29.66 -7.76 -8.28
C PHE A 277 -29.90 -8.04 -6.79
N GLY A 278 -29.25 -9.07 -6.23
CA GLY A 278 -29.53 -9.52 -4.88
C GLY A 278 -29.29 -8.45 -3.80
N ASN A 279 -29.92 -8.61 -2.64
CA ASN A 279 -29.71 -7.76 -1.45
C ASN A 279 -29.84 -6.24 -1.76
N ASN A 280 -31.03 -5.83 -2.20
CA ASN A 280 -31.42 -4.45 -2.48
C ASN A 280 -32.86 -4.21 -1.97
N THR A 281 -33.49 -3.10 -2.34
CA THR A 281 -34.90 -2.79 -2.02
C THR A 281 -35.75 -2.62 -3.28
N ILE A 282 -35.41 -3.34 -4.36
CA ILE A 282 -36.13 -3.31 -5.64
C ILE A 282 -37.52 -3.91 -5.42
N SER A 283 -38.54 -3.28 -6.00
CA SER A 283 -39.95 -3.55 -5.74
C SER A 283 -40.77 -3.70 -7.01
N GLY A 284 -42.00 -4.20 -6.88
CA GLY A 284 -42.92 -4.42 -8.00
C GLY A 284 -42.88 -5.86 -8.50
N GLU A 285 -43.64 -6.14 -9.56
CA GLU A 285 -43.73 -7.50 -10.13
C GLU A 285 -42.50 -7.88 -10.93
N LEU A 286 -42.22 -9.19 -11.00
CA LEU A 286 -41.20 -9.75 -11.89
C LEU A 286 -41.61 -9.52 -13.36
N PRO A 287 -40.84 -8.76 -14.16
CA PRO A 287 -41.25 -8.45 -15.51
C PRO A 287 -41.17 -9.65 -16.46
N SER A 288 -42.24 -9.91 -17.21
CA SER A 288 -42.32 -11.04 -18.15
C SER A 288 -41.25 -11.00 -19.25
N TRP A 289 -40.74 -9.81 -19.61
CA TRP A 289 -39.69 -9.65 -20.61
C TRP A 289 -38.34 -10.23 -20.19
N ILE A 290 -38.10 -10.53 -18.91
CA ILE A 290 -36.86 -11.22 -18.48
C ILE A 290 -36.75 -12.56 -19.19
N GLY A 291 -37.88 -13.27 -19.38
CA GLY A 291 -37.97 -14.52 -20.14
C GLY A 291 -37.48 -14.46 -21.61
N SER A 292 -37.21 -13.27 -22.15
CA SER A 292 -36.66 -13.11 -23.51
C SER A 292 -35.13 -13.26 -23.59
N PHE A 293 -34.42 -13.34 -22.47
CA PHE A 293 -32.97 -13.47 -22.42
C PHE A 293 -32.50 -14.90 -22.70
N THR A 294 -32.47 -15.29 -23.98
CA THR A 294 -32.12 -16.66 -24.42
C THR A 294 -30.69 -17.10 -24.10
N GLN A 295 -29.81 -16.19 -23.70
CA GLN A 295 -28.42 -16.49 -23.30
C GLN A 295 -28.22 -16.50 -21.78
N LEU A 296 -29.26 -16.27 -20.99
CA LEU A 296 -29.15 -16.16 -19.54
C LEU A 296 -28.80 -17.51 -18.90
N GLU A 297 -27.72 -17.52 -18.14
CA GLU A 297 -27.15 -18.68 -17.44
C GLU A 297 -27.45 -18.57 -15.93
N ARG A 298 -27.36 -17.37 -15.34
CA ARG A 298 -27.61 -17.16 -13.91
C ARG A 298 -28.43 -15.90 -13.64
N LEU A 299 -29.47 -16.05 -12.82
CA LEU A 299 -30.38 -14.98 -12.42
C LEU A 299 -30.54 -14.97 -10.88
N TYR A 300 -30.02 -13.92 -10.25
CA TYR A 300 -30.16 -13.66 -8.82
C TYR A 300 -30.99 -12.40 -8.60
N LEU A 301 -32.16 -12.56 -7.97
CA LEU A 301 -33.07 -11.48 -7.58
C LEU A 301 -33.42 -11.58 -6.09
N ASP A 302 -32.62 -12.31 -5.32
CA ASP A 302 -32.89 -12.62 -3.92
C ASP A 302 -32.76 -11.41 -2.99
N ARG A 303 -33.36 -11.48 -1.79
CA ARG A 303 -33.30 -10.44 -0.76
C ARG A 303 -33.68 -9.06 -1.32
N ASN A 304 -34.87 -8.98 -1.91
CA ASN A 304 -35.49 -7.76 -2.43
C ASN A 304 -36.95 -7.70 -1.96
N ASN A 305 -37.74 -6.79 -2.55
CA ASN A 305 -39.15 -6.60 -2.23
C ASN A 305 -40.05 -6.87 -3.45
N PHE A 306 -39.66 -7.84 -4.30
CA PHE A 306 -40.46 -8.26 -5.46
C PHE A 306 -41.78 -8.90 -5.02
N THR A 307 -42.87 -8.58 -5.70
CA THR A 307 -44.24 -9.04 -5.42
C THR A 307 -44.84 -9.79 -6.61
N GLY A 308 -46.06 -10.30 -6.47
CA GLY A 308 -46.78 -10.95 -7.56
C GLY A 308 -46.32 -12.40 -7.80
N GLU A 309 -46.71 -12.96 -8.94
CA GLU A 309 -46.43 -14.36 -9.28
C GLU A 309 -45.13 -14.52 -10.07
N ILE A 310 -44.57 -15.74 -10.09
CA ILE A 310 -43.46 -16.10 -10.97
C ILE A 310 -44.01 -16.21 -12.40
N PRO A 311 -43.61 -15.34 -13.36
CA PRO A 311 -44.16 -15.38 -14.71
C PRO A 311 -43.79 -16.67 -15.42
N THR A 312 -44.71 -17.26 -16.18
CA THR A 312 -44.44 -18.46 -17.00
C THR A 312 -43.31 -18.25 -18.00
N SER A 313 -43.04 -17.00 -18.41
CA SER A 313 -41.91 -16.66 -19.29
C SER A 313 -40.55 -16.99 -18.67
N PHE A 314 -40.44 -17.08 -17.34
CA PHE A 314 -39.22 -17.51 -16.65
C PHE A 314 -38.91 -19.00 -16.85
N CYS A 315 -39.82 -19.75 -17.44
CA CYS A 315 -39.64 -21.17 -17.74
C CYS A 315 -39.10 -21.42 -19.16
N TYR A 316 -38.72 -20.36 -19.89
CA TYR A 316 -38.25 -20.44 -21.28
C TYR A 316 -36.80 -20.00 -21.45
N PHE A 317 -35.96 -20.22 -20.44
CA PHE A 317 -34.51 -20.04 -20.54
C PHE A 317 -33.81 -21.35 -20.88
N PRO A 318 -33.33 -21.55 -22.12
CA PRO A 318 -32.73 -22.82 -22.50
C PRO A 318 -31.39 -23.11 -21.77
N LYS A 319 -30.73 -22.07 -21.25
CA LYS A 319 -29.39 -22.14 -20.67
C LYS A 319 -29.33 -21.83 -19.16
N LEU A 320 -30.47 -21.61 -18.50
CA LEU A 320 -30.44 -21.17 -17.11
C LEU A 320 -30.00 -22.31 -16.20
N GLU A 321 -28.89 -22.09 -15.50
CA GLU A 321 -28.27 -22.97 -14.51
C GLU A 321 -28.71 -22.59 -13.09
N THR A 322 -28.92 -21.30 -12.82
CA THR A 322 -29.27 -20.81 -11.48
C THR A 322 -30.42 -19.82 -11.53
N LEU A 323 -31.47 -20.12 -10.75
CA LEU A 323 -32.59 -19.23 -10.47
C LEU A 323 -32.72 -19.03 -8.96
N ALA A 324 -32.37 -17.83 -8.49
CA ALA A 324 -32.41 -17.46 -7.07
C ALA A 324 -33.39 -16.31 -6.85
N LEU A 325 -34.50 -16.58 -6.18
CA LEU A 325 -35.58 -15.63 -5.87
C LEU A 325 -35.90 -15.57 -4.36
N GLN A 326 -35.09 -16.21 -3.51
CA GLN A 326 -35.32 -16.31 -2.07
C GLN A 326 -35.39 -14.93 -1.38
N HIS A 327 -36.09 -14.85 -0.25
CA HIS A 327 -36.30 -13.66 0.55
C HIS A 327 -36.89 -12.49 -0.26
N ASN A 328 -38.08 -12.71 -0.83
CA ASN A 328 -38.91 -11.70 -1.49
C ASN A 328 -40.35 -11.80 -0.97
N ASN A 329 -41.30 -11.12 -1.62
CA ASN A 329 -42.73 -11.19 -1.33
C ASN A 329 -43.51 -11.85 -2.49
N LEU A 330 -42.88 -12.83 -3.17
CA LEU A 330 -43.52 -13.53 -4.28
C LEU A 330 -44.64 -14.45 -3.78
N GLN A 331 -45.73 -14.52 -4.54
CA GLN A 331 -46.94 -15.29 -4.25
C GLN A 331 -47.35 -16.17 -5.44
N GLY A 332 -48.51 -16.81 -5.36
CA GLY A 332 -49.02 -17.70 -6.42
C GLY A 332 -48.42 -19.11 -6.34
N GLN A 333 -48.34 -19.81 -7.46
CA GLN A 333 -47.84 -21.19 -7.56
C GLN A 333 -46.56 -21.25 -8.41
N ILE A 334 -45.76 -22.31 -8.24
CA ILE A 334 -44.69 -22.61 -9.21
C ILE A 334 -45.37 -23.03 -10.53
N PRO A 335 -45.09 -22.38 -11.68
CA PRO A 335 -45.67 -22.79 -12.94
C PRO A 335 -45.23 -24.20 -13.35
N ASN A 336 -46.14 -25.04 -13.83
CA ASN A 336 -45.80 -26.39 -14.32
C ASN A 336 -44.73 -26.38 -15.43
N ALA A 337 -44.64 -25.26 -16.18
CA ALA A 337 -43.61 -25.06 -17.19
C ALA A 337 -42.18 -25.07 -16.62
N ILE A 338 -41.97 -25.00 -15.30
CA ILE A 338 -40.66 -25.03 -14.65
C ILE A 338 -39.81 -26.23 -15.14
N GLY A 339 -40.44 -27.36 -15.42
CA GLY A 339 -39.78 -28.56 -15.95
C GLY A 339 -39.14 -28.39 -17.33
N ASN A 340 -39.34 -27.27 -18.02
CA ASN A 340 -38.68 -26.93 -19.29
C ASN A 340 -37.23 -26.42 -19.09
N LEU A 341 -36.84 -26.07 -17.87
CA LEU A 341 -35.50 -25.54 -17.56
C LEU A 341 -34.48 -26.69 -17.44
N ALA A 342 -34.24 -27.40 -18.53
CA ALA A 342 -33.41 -28.62 -18.55
C ALA A 342 -31.96 -28.41 -18.07
N SER A 343 -31.45 -27.19 -18.11
CA SER A 343 -30.09 -26.83 -17.67
C SER A 343 -30.00 -26.43 -16.19
N LEU A 344 -31.12 -26.40 -15.45
CA LEU A 344 -31.17 -25.84 -14.10
C LEU A 344 -30.46 -26.74 -13.10
N GLU A 345 -29.47 -26.18 -12.41
CA GLU A 345 -28.66 -26.82 -11.38
C GLU A 345 -29.06 -26.35 -9.97
N ARG A 346 -29.49 -25.09 -9.85
CA ARG A 346 -29.89 -24.49 -8.59
C ARG A 346 -31.21 -23.74 -8.72
N PHE A 347 -32.16 -24.09 -7.86
CA PHE A 347 -33.44 -23.42 -7.74
C PHE A 347 -33.70 -23.03 -6.28
N SER A 348 -33.86 -21.73 -6.03
CA SER A 348 -34.07 -21.18 -4.68
C SER A 348 -35.27 -20.23 -4.62
N LEU A 349 -36.22 -20.55 -3.76
CA LEU A 349 -37.44 -19.77 -3.47
C LEU A 349 -37.64 -19.48 -1.98
N ASP A 350 -36.67 -19.79 -1.11
CA ASP A 350 -36.86 -19.73 0.35
C ASP A 350 -37.40 -18.40 0.85
N GLY A 351 -38.22 -18.39 1.90
CA GLY A 351 -38.68 -17.15 2.53
C GLY A 351 -39.52 -16.27 1.58
N ASN A 352 -40.50 -16.87 0.91
CA ASN A 352 -41.50 -16.19 0.07
C ASN A 352 -42.92 -16.58 0.55
N GLN A 353 -43.96 -16.23 -0.21
CA GLN A 353 -45.37 -16.56 0.05
C GLN A 353 -45.93 -17.50 -1.03
N ILE A 354 -45.07 -18.35 -1.62
CA ILE A 354 -45.48 -19.28 -2.68
C ILE A 354 -46.37 -20.37 -2.09
N SER A 355 -47.49 -20.65 -2.76
CA SER A 355 -48.56 -21.53 -2.33
C SER A 355 -48.86 -22.63 -3.35
N GLY A 356 -49.81 -23.51 -3.04
CA GLY A 356 -50.18 -24.65 -3.89
C GLY A 356 -49.20 -25.80 -3.79
N GLN A 357 -49.33 -26.77 -4.70
CA GLN A 357 -48.51 -27.98 -4.70
C GLN A 357 -47.16 -27.77 -5.40
N ILE A 358 -46.14 -28.52 -4.97
CA ILE A 358 -44.89 -28.66 -5.73
C ILE A 358 -45.23 -29.43 -7.02
N PRO A 359 -45.09 -28.84 -8.22
CA PRO A 359 -45.51 -29.47 -9.47
C PRO A 359 -44.67 -30.71 -9.77
N ARG A 360 -45.31 -31.78 -10.25
CA ARG A 360 -44.61 -33.03 -10.63
C ARG A 360 -43.54 -32.80 -11.71
N GLU A 361 -43.70 -31.76 -12.53
CA GLU A 361 -42.78 -31.36 -13.58
C GLU A 361 -41.40 -30.92 -13.04
N ILE A 362 -41.25 -30.64 -11.75
CA ILE A 362 -39.92 -30.46 -11.11
C ILE A 362 -39.01 -31.66 -11.35
N GLY A 363 -39.58 -32.88 -11.42
CA GLY A 363 -38.83 -34.11 -11.70
C GLY A 363 -38.21 -34.19 -13.10
N ASN A 364 -38.47 -33.21 -13.99
CA ASN A 364 -37.83 -33.10 -15.29
C ASN A 364 -36.49 -32.33 -15.25
N LEU A 365 -36.14 -31.72 -14.12
CA LEU A 365 -34.93 -30.91 -13.94
C LEU A 365 -33.71 -31.80 -13.64
N LEU A 366 -33.32 -32.66 -14.60
CA LEU A 366 -32.36 -33.74 -14.36
C LEU A 366 -30.96 -33.29 -13.92
N ASN A 367 -30.60 -32.01 -14.13
CA ASN A 367 -29.34 -31.41 -13.70
C ASN A 367 -29.40 -30.76 -12.32
N LEU A 368 -30.56 -30.78 -11.64
CA LEU A 368 -30.75 -30.07 -10.38
C LEU A 368 -29.90 -30.69 -9.26
N GLU A 369 -29.00 -29.89 -8.70
CA GLU A 369 -28.14 -30.24 -7.57
C GLU A 369 -28.66 -29.64 -6.26
N TYR A 370 -29.29 -28.47 -6.32
CA TYR A 370 -29.73 -27.75 -5.14
C TYR A 370 -31.16 -27.24 -5.28
N LEU A 371 -32.02 -27.66 -4.35
CA LEU A 371 -33.41 -27.23 -4.25
C LEU A 371 -33.67 -26.64 -2.87
N PHE A 372 -33.88 -25.32 -2.81
CA PHE A 372 -34.12 -24.58 -1.57
C PHE A 372 -35.48 -23.88 -1.63
N ASN A 373 -36.49 -24.48 -1.02
CA ASN A 373 -37.89 -24.04 -1.07
C ASN A 373 -38.50 -23.94 0.34
N SER A 374 -37.68 -23.71 1.35
CA SER A 374 -38.09 -23.59 2.75
C SER A 374 -38.88 -22.31 3.00
N GLU A 375 -39.58 -22.22 4.13
CA GLU A 375 -40.27 -20.99 4.56
C GLU A 375 -41.21 -20.42 3.49
N ASN A 376 -42.14 -21.25 3.01
CA ASN A 376 -43.19 -20.89 2.05
C ASN A 376 -44.55 -21.49 2.49
N ASN A 377 -45.57 -21.40 1.63
CA ASN A 377 -46.91 -21.90 1.86
C ASN A 377 -47.22 -23.15 1.00
N PHE A 378 -46.21 -23.96 0.63
CA PHE A 378 -46.45 -25.17 -0.17
C PHE A 378 -47.34 -26.17 0.57
N GLU A 379 -48.29 -26.76 -0.13
CA GLU A 379 -49.27 -27.71 0.39
C GLU A 379 -49.31 -29.01 -0.42
N GLY A 380 -50.02 -30.02 0.09
CA GLY A 380 -50.10 -31.34 -0.54
C GLY A 380 -48.83 -32.18 -0.40
N PRO A 381 -48.77 -33.34 -1.07
CA PRO A 381 -47.64 -34.27 -0.99
C PRO A 381 -46.44 -33.84 -1.84
N ILE A 382 -45.24 -34.25 -1.40
CA ILE A 382 -44.04 -34.19 -2.24
C ILE A 382 -44.24 -35.14 -3.42
N PRO A 383 -44.14 -34.68 -4.68
CA PRO A 383 -44.40 -35.52 -5.85
C PRO A 383 -43.34 -36.62 -5.96
N SER A 384 -43.75 -37.84 -6.30
CA SER A 384 -42.84 -39.00 -6.47
C SER A 384 -41.79 -38.77 -7.56
N SER A 385 -42.08 -37.89 -8.52
CA SER A 385 -41.13 -37.47 -9.56
C SER A 385 -39.88 -36.78 -9.01
N ILE A 386 -39.86 -36.35 -7.74
CA ILE A 386 -38.64 -35.84 -7.09
C ILE A 386 -37.51 -36.87 -7.13
N GLY A 387 -37.83 -38.17 -7.10
CA GLY A 387 -36.85 -39.26 -7.18
C GLY A 387 -36.11 -39.36 -8.52
N ASN A 388 -36.54 -38.62 -9.55
CA ASN A 388 -35.82 -38.54 -10.83
C ASN A 388 -34.57 -37.65 -10.76
N LEU A 389 -34.43 -36.81 -9.73
CA LEU A 389 -33.38 -35.81 -9.58
C LEU A 389 -32.07 -36.40 -9.05
N THR A 390 -31.52 -37.41 -9.72
CA THR A 390 -30.39 -38.21 -9.21
C THR A 390 -29.10 -37.43 -8.90
N LEU A 391 -28.95 -36.20 -9.39
CA LEU A 391 -27.82 -35.31 -9.08
C LEU A 391 -28.05 -34.42 -7.85
N LEU A 392 -29.22 -34.47 -7.22
CA LEU A 392 -29.59 -33.62 -6.09
C LEU A 392 -28.68 -33.89 -4.89
N LYS A 393 -27.99 -32.85 -4.41
CA LYS A 393 -27.06 -32.86 -3.27
C LYS A 393 -27.68 -32.28 -2.01
N THR A 394 -28.51 -31.25 -2.18
CA THR A 394 -29.19 -30.59 -1.07
C THR A 394 -30.65 -30.36 -1.41
N MET A 395 -31.52 -30.73 -0.48
CA MET A 395 -32.95 -30.47 -0.55
C MET A 395 -33.42 -29.87 0.77
N GLU A 396 -33.87 -28.61 0.72
CA GLU A 396 -34.46 -27.89 1.85
C GLU A 396 -35.90 -27.53 1.49
N ILE A 397 -36.85 -28.08 2.25
CA ILE A 397 -38.31 -27.87 2.08
C ILE A 397 -39.01 -27.68 3.43
N GLU A 398 -38.24 -27.36 4.46
CA GLU A 398 -38.73 -27.15 5.83
C GLU A 398 -39.61 -25.91 5.94
N SER A 399 -40.38 -25.80 7.03
CA SER A 399 -41.25 -24.64 7.27
C SER A 399 -42.26 -24.37 6.13
N ASN A 400 -42.97 -25.41 5.68
CA ASN A 400 -44.08 -25.37 4.71
C ASN A 400 -45.32 -26.10 5.28
N SER A 401 -46.43 -26.11 4.53
CA SER A 401 -47.68 -26.84 4.83
C SER A 401 -47.79 -28.19 4.11
N LEU A 402 -46.66 -28.82 3.78
CA LEU A 402 -46.61 -30.11 3.07
C LEU A 402 -47.26 -31.21 3.91
N SER A 403 -47.98 -32.13 3.25
CA SER A 403 -48.72 -33.23 3.89
C SER A 403 -48.46 -34.56 3.20
N GLY A 404 -48.97 -35.67 3.73
CA GLY A 404 -48.73 -37.01 3.19
C GLY A 404 -47.41 -37.64 3.67
N SER A 405 -47.01 -38.74 3.02
CA SER A 405 -45.77 -39.47 3.35
C SER A 405 -44.64 -39.06 2.41
N LEU A 406 -43.40 -39.25 2.87
CA LEU A 406 -42.21 -39.10 2.02
C LEU A 406 -42.28 -40.15 0.90
N PRO A 407 -42.21 -39.78 -0.39
CA PRO A 407 -42.28 -40.74 -1.49
C PRO A 407 -41.10 -41.72 -1.43
N ASN A 408 -41.37 -43.00 -1.69
CA ASN A 408 -40.34 -44.06 -1.66
C ASN A 408 -39.21 -43.77 -2.67
N GLU A 409 -39.55 -43.10 -3.76
CA GLU A 409 -38.64 -42.70 -4.84
C GLU A 409 -37.54 -41.74 -4.36
N ILE A 410 -37.67 -41.10 -3.18
CA ILE A 410 -36.58 -40.30 -2.59
C ILE A 410 -35.32 -41.15 -2.35
N GLY A 411 -35.46 -42.47 -2.20
CA GLY A 411 -34.33 -43.41 -2.09
C GLY A 411 -33.45 -43.50 -3.34
N ASN A 412 -33.91 -42.98 -4.49
CA ASN A 412 -33.13 -42.91 -5.72
C ASN A 412 -32.11 -41.75 -5.73
N LEU A 413 -32.17 -40.83 -4.76
CA LEU A 413 -31.32 -39.65 -4.66
C LEU A 413 -29.98 -39.97 -4.01
N HIS A 414 -29.16 -40.80 -4.66
CA HIS A 414 -27.92 -41.32 -4.09
C HIS A 414 -26.84 -40.27 -3.78
N ASN A 415 -26.93 -39.07 -4.36
CA ASN A 415 -26.00 -37.96 -4.14
C ASN A 415 -26.46 -36.99 -3.04
N LEU A 416 -27.62 -37.22 -2.42
CA LEU A 416 -28.20 -36.33 -1.43
C LEU A 416 -27.38 -36.39 -0.13
N VAL A 417 -26.76 -35.26 0.23
CA VAL A 417 -25.90 -35.11 1.42
C VAL A 417 -26.65 -34.43 2.56
N ASP A 418 -27.48 -33.43 2.24
CA ASP A 418 -28.26 -32.68 3.23
C ASP A 418 -29.74 -32.67 2.81
N LEU A 419 -30.59 -33.25 3.65
CA LEU A 419 -32.05 -33.27 3.50
C LEU A 419 -32.66 -32.63 4.74
N ARG A 420 -33.20 -31.43 4.58
CA ARG A 420 -33.90 -30.69 5.62
C ARG A 420 -35.39 -30.64 5.30
N GLY A 421 -36.12 -31.51 5.98
CA GLY A 421 -37.58 -31.53 5.96
C GLY A 421 -38.14 -30.85 7.20
N SER A 422 -39.45 -30.58 7.19
CA SER A 422 -40.15 -30.15 8.40
C SER A 422 -39.93 -31.15 9.55
N TYR A 423 -40.05 -30.65 10.80
CA TYR A 423 -39.79 -31.32 12.10
C TYR A 423 -40.39 -32.74 12.31
N ALA A 424 -41.09 -33.30 11.33
CA ALA A 424 -41.54 -34.69 11.32
C ALA A 424 -40.42 -35.73 11.09
N PHE A 425 -39.18 -35.34 10.75
CA PHE A 425 -38.13 -36.30 10.34
C PHE A 425 -36.72 -35.93 10.86
N GLN A 426 -36.25 -36.52 11.97
CA GLN A 426 -34.88 -37.07 12.14
C GLN A 426 -34.52 -37.41 13.59
N ALA A 427 -33.88 -38.57 13.77
CA ALA A 427 -33.09 -38.93 14.94
C ALA A 427 -31.72 -39.49 14.52
N LYS A 428 -30.66 -38.93 15.15
CA LYS A 428 -29.29 -39.45 15.41
C LYS A 428 -28.24 -39.53 14.28
N ALA A 429 -27.19 -38.71 14.43
CA ALA A 429 -25.79 -39.10 14.24
C ALA A 429 -24.86 -38.25 15.14
N THR A 430 -23.86 -38.89 15.76
CA THR A 430 -22.94 -38.35 16.80
C THR A 430 -21.46 -38.49 16.40
N ASN A 431 -20.68 -37.43 16.68
CA ASN A 431 -19.29 -37.34 17.21
C ASN A 431 -18.10 -38.13 16.60
N LEU A 432 -17.00 -37.41 16.31
CA LEU A 432 -15.59 -37.88 16.31
C LEU A 432 -14.59 -36.68 16.41
N GLU A 433 -13.71 -36.63 17.43
CA GLU A 433 -12.50 -35.76 17.48
C GLU A 433 -11.33 -36.29 18.37
N SER A 434 -10.09 -35.96 17.94
CA SER A 434 -8.86 -35.62 18.69
C SER A 434 -7.62 -36.57 18.72
N LYS A 435 -6.57 -36.24 17.94
CA LYS A 435 -5.15 -36.65 18.16
C LYS A 435 -4.05 -35.69 17.60
N ASP A 436 -4.37 -34.55 16.96
CA ASP A 436 -3.41 -33.74 16.14
C ASP A 436 -2.82 -32.44 16.77
N LEU A 437 -2.95 -32.19 18.09
CA LEU A 437 -2.79 -30.84 18.66
C LEU A 437 -1.36 -30.29 18.93
N HIS A 438 -0.27 -31.04 18.76
CA HIS A 438 1.09 -30.55 19.16
C HIS A 438 1.95 -29.92 18.05
N HIS A 439 1.64 -30.12 16.77
CA HIS A 439 2.44 -29.62 15.64
C HIS A 439 1.76 -28.50 14.85
N THR A 440 0.65 -27.99 15.39
CA THR A 440 -0.21 -26.99 14.78
C THR A 440 -0.52 -25.88 15.77
N HIS A 441 -0.57 -24.65 15.29
CA HIS A 441 -1.10 -23.51 16.02
C HIS A 441 -2.58 -23.33 15.66
N ILE A 442 -3.44 -23.27 16.66
CA ILE A 442 -4.84 -22.89 16.46
C ILE A 442 -4.97 -21.40 16.70
N LEU A 443 -5.25 -20.63 15.64
CA LEU A 443 -5.48 -19.19 15.70
C LEU A 443 -6.96 -18.87 15.54
N GLN A 444 -7.49 -18.04 16.43
CA GLN A 444 -8.77 -17.39 16.22
C GLN A 444 -8.60 -16.31 15.15
N ILE A 445 -9.50 -16.25 14.16
CA ILE A 445 -9.38 -15.30 13.05
C ILE A 445 -9.38 -13.84 13.55
N THR A 446 -10.11 -13.56 14.63
CA THR A 446 -10.10 -12.24 15.30
C THR A 446 -8.72 -11.83 15.82
N SER A 447 -7.84 -12.79 16.13
CA SER A 447 -6.47 -12.50 16.61
C SER A 447 -5.52 -12.00 15.51
N LEU A 448 -5.87 -12.22 14.23
CA LEU A 448 -5.14 -11.71 13.06
C LEU A 448 -5.52 -10.26 12.70
N LEU A 449 -6.63 -9.76 13.25
CA LEU A 449 -7.10 -8.41 12.98
C LEU A 449 -6.18 -7.38 13.67
N PRO A 450 -5.86 -6.26 13.00
CA PRO A 450 -5.07 -5.19 13.61
C PRO A 450 -5.82 -4.58 14.80
N SER A 451 -5.10 -4.35 15.91
CA SER A 451 -5.66 -3.62 17.06
C SER A 451 -5.81 -2.15 16.72
N SER A 452 -6.95 -1.55 17.10
CA SER A 452 -7.20 -0.10 17.03
C SER A 452 -6.89 0.63 18.32
N VAL A 453 -6.55 -0.09 19.40
CA VAL A 453 -6.29 0.47 20.73
C VAL A 453 -4.82 0.25 21.09
N CYS A 454 -4.17 1.29 21.61
CA CYS A 454 -2.88 1.15 22.25
C CYS A 454 -3.07 0.54 23.65
N GLU A 455 -2.64 -0.69 23.82
CA GLU A 455 -2.55 -1.39 25.09
C GLU A 455 -1.11 -1.20 25.60
N SER A 456 -0.87 -0.14 26.38
CA SER A 456 0.43 0.00 27.03
C SER A 456 0.59 -1.11 28.06
N THR A 457 1.49 -2.05 27.79
CA THR A 457 1.90 -3.02 28.80
C THR A 457 2.94 -2.33 29.67
N ALA A 458 2.47 -1.56 30.65
CA ALA A 458 3.28 -1.14 31.79
C ALA A 458 3.64 -2.38 32.64
N LYS A 459 4.49 -3.27 32.13
CA LYS A 459 5.33 -4.11 32.98
C LYS A 459 6.57 -3.29 33.29
N ALA A 460 6.99 -3.30 34.55
CA ALA A 460 8.16 -2.57 35.04
C ALA A 460 9.39 -2.84 34.17
N MET A 461 9.61 -1.98 33.17
CA MET A 461 10.82 -1.97 32.37
C MET A 461 11.93 -1.42 33.27
N ASP A 462 13.11 -2.02 33.22
CA ASP A 462 14.27 -1.43 33.85
C ASP A 462 14.63 -0.14 33.10
N GLU A 463 14.14 0.99 33.60
CA GLU A 463 14.31 2.34 33.03
C GLU A 463 15.78 2.76 32.87
N LYS A 464 16.73 1.98 33.39
CA LYS A 464 18.16 2.26 33.31
C LYS A 464 18.82 1.78 32.02
N SER A 465 18.31 0.74 31.38
CA SER A 465 18.99 0.06 30.25
C SER A 465 18.06 -0.25 29.07
N THR A 466 16.78 0.12 29.15
CA THR A 466 15.77 -0.27 28.18
C THR A 466 15.13 0.92 27.48
N LEU A 467 14.94 0.80 26.17
CA LEU A 467 14.10 1.69 25.35
C LEU A 467 12.82 0.97 24.94
N GLU A 468 11.71 1.71 24.89
CA GLU A 468 10.44 1.20 24.36
C GLU A 468 10.46 1.19 22.83
N ILE A 469 10.05 0.08 22.23
CA ILE A 469 9.87 -0.07 20.79
C ILE A 469 8.40 0.09 20.42
N ILE A 470 8.13 0.96 19.46
CA ILE A 470 6.78 1.24 18.96
C ILE A 470 6.69 0.88 17.47
N ASP A 471 5.58 0.25 17.06
CA ASP A 471 5.22 0.09 15.65
C ASP A 471 4.83 1.47 15.08
N LYS A 472 5.60 1.99 14.13
CA LYS A 472 5.42 3.37 13.61
C LYS A 472 4.03 3.62 13.03
N HIS A 473 3.39 2.57 12.52
CA HIS A 473 2.05 2.61 11.90
C HIS A 473 0.95 2.07 12.83
N GLY A 474 1.30 1.65 14.05
CA GLY A 474 0.36 1.13 15.04
C GLY A 474 -0.31 2.23 15.88
N PRO A 475 -1.41 1.91 16.59
CA PRO A 475 -2.14 2.88 17.42
C PRO A 475 -1.35 3.41 18.62
N CYS A 476 -0.23 2.78 19.00
CA CYS A 476 0.68 3.31 20.03
C CYS A 476 1.63 4.39 19.50
N SER A 477 1.64 4.61 18.19
CA SER A 477 2.43 5.66 17.58
C SER A 477 1.72 7.01 17.66
N GLY A 478 2.42 8.04 18.15
CA GLY A 478 1.95 9.43 18.05
C GLY A 478 1.72 9.89 16.59
N LEU A 479 2.21 9.12 15.61
CA LEU A 479 2.01 9.34 14.16
C LEU A 479 0.57 9.09 13.70
N SER A 480 -0.24 8.32 14.43
CA SER A 480 -1.60 7.94 13.99
C SER A 480 -2.69 8.97 14.33
N GLN A 481 -2.34 10.08 15.00
CA GLN A 481 -3.30 11.11 15.41
C GLN A 481 -3.46 12.26 14.39
N ASP A 482 -2.51 12.43 13.46
CA ASP A 482 -2.62 13.42 12.38
C ASP A 482 -3.37 12.85 11.17
N LYS A 483 -4.58 13.34 10.96
CA LYS A 483 -5.49 12.97 9.84
C LYS A 483 -4.93 13.21 8.43
N ALA A 484 -3.71 13.73 8.29
CA ALA A 484 -3.10 14.11 7.02
C ALA A 484 -2.28 12.98 6.35
N ASN A 485 -1.78 12.00 7.12
CA ASN A 485 -0.94 10.92 6.58
C ASN A 485 -1.68 9.57 6.62
N LYS A 486 -2.15 9.13 5.44
CA LYS A 486 -2.77 7.81 5.28
C LYS A 486 -1.69 6.72 5.43
N ALA A 487 -1.90 5.76 6.33
CA ALA A 487 -1.01 4.60 6.47
C ALA A 487 -0.78 3.92 5.10
N PRO A 488 0.47 3.49 4.80
CA PRO A 488 0.79 2.88 3.50
C PRO A 488 -0.01 1.59 3.30
N SER A 489 -0.35 1.28 2.04
CA SER A 489 -1.03 0.03 1.71
C SER A 489 -0.09 -1.16 1.91
N HIS A 490 -0.63 -2.36 2.14
CA HIS A 490 0.18 -3.58 2.25
C HIS A 490 1.04 -3.83 1.01
N ALA A 491 0.56 -3.47 -0.19
CA ALA A 491 1.32 -3.58 -1.42
C ALA A 491 2.51 -2.61 -1.46
N GLU A 492 2.33 -1.38 -0.98
CA GLU A 492 3.43 -0.41 -0.87
C GLU A 492 4.47 -0.89 0.15
N ILE A 493 4.03 -1.36 1.31
CA ILE A 493 4.90 -1.93 2.35
C ILE A 493 5.75 -3.09 1.78
N LEU A 494 5.15 -4.03 1.05
CA LEU A 494 5.87 -5.18 0.48
C LEU A 494 6.79 -4.79 -0.68
N ARG A 495 6.41 -3.78 -1.48
CA ARG A 495 7.29 -3.21 -2.51
C ARG A 495 8.51 -2.55 -1.88
N GLN A 496 8.34 -1.87 -0.74
CA GLN A 496 9.44 -1.26 -0.01
C GLN A 496 10.37 -2.31 0.59
N ASP A 497 9.80 -3.39 1.15
CA ASP A 497 10.58 -4.53 1.64
C ASP A 497 11.40 -5.20 0.53
N GLN A 498 10.83 -5.41 -0.67
CA GLN A 498 11.57 -5.95 -1.82
C GLN A 498 12.78 -5.09 -2.16
N ALA A 499 12.57 -3.78 -2.28
CA ALA A 499 13.66 -2.88 -2.60
C ALA A 499 14.73 -2.78 -1.49
N ARG A 500 14.36 -3.01 -0.22
CA ARG A 500 15.30 -3.17 0.90
C ARG A 500 16.16 -4.42 0.72
N ALA A 501 15.56 -5.55 0.35
CA ALA A 501 16.29 -6.78 0.07
C ALA A 501 17.27 -6.61 -1.11
N ASP A 502 16.82 -6.03 -2.22
CA ASP A 502 17.66 -5.77 -3.39
C ASP A 502 18.84 -4.85 -3.05
N SER A 503 18.62 -3.86 -2.17
CA SER A 503 19.66 -2.97 -1.66
C SER A 503 20.68 -3.73 -0.82
N ILE A 504 20.26 -4.62 0.08
CA ILE A 504 21.16 -5.48 0.86
C ILE A 504 22.04 -6.32 -0.08
N HIS A 505 21.45 -7.00 -1.06
CA HIS A 505 22.18 -7.82 -2.03
C HIS A 505 23.15 -6.99 -2.86
N SER A 506 22.72 -5.81 -3.33
CA SER A 506 23.58 -4.88 -4.05
C SER A 506 24.79 -4.43 -3.21
N MET A 507 24.59 -4.18 -1.91
CA MET A 507 25.68 -3.76 -1.02
C MET A 507 26.65 -4.91 -0.70
N LEU A 508 26.13 -6.12 -0.47
CA LEU A 508 26.97 -7.30 -0.25
C LEU A 508 27.78 -7.66 -1.50
N SER A 509 27.24 -7.45 -2.71
CA SER A 509 27.94 -7.70 -3.98
C SER A 509 29.20 -6.83 -4.18
N ARG A 510 29.28 -5.69 -3.48
CA ARG A 510 30.40 -4.75 -3.53
C ARG A 510 31.48 -5.02 -2.47
N SER A 511 31.23 -5.95 -1.54
CA SER A 511 32.19 -6.30 -0.47
C SER A 511 33.30 -7.21 -0.99
N SER A 512 34.56 -6.92 -0.65
CA SER A 512 35.74 -7.66 -1.11
C SER A 512 35.92 -9.04 -0.47
N ASN A 513 35.22 -9.34 0.62
CA ASN A 513 35.37 -10.57 1.41
C ASN A 513 34.35 -11.67 1.04
N ILE A 514 33.37 -11.35 0.20
CA ILE A 514 32.34 -12.30 -0.26
C ILE A 514 32.71 -12.71 -1.70
N PRO A 515 32.78 -14.01 -2.04
CA PRO A 515 33.22 -14.46 -3.37
C PRO A 515 32.40 -13.81 -4.51
N LYS A 516 33.08 -13.03 -5.37
CA LYS A 516 32.47 -12.24 -6.48
C LYS A 516 31.68 -13.05 -7.51
N THR A 517 31.83 -14.38 -7.52
CA THR A 517 31.06 -15.28 -8.40
C THR A 517 29.64 -15.53 -7.91
N ARG A 518 29.21 -14.97 -6.77
CA ARG A 518 27.94 -15.30 -6.07
C ARG A 518 26.88 -14.19 -6.03
N LEU A 519 27.12 -12.98 -6.50
CA LEU A 519 26.16 -11.88 -6.34
C LEU A 519 26.02 -11.06 -7.63
N GLN A 520 24.84 -11.10 -8.26
CA GLN A 520 24.53 -10.25 -9.41
C GLN A 520 24.21 -8.82 -8.95
N SER A 521 24.82 -7.81 -9.59
CA SER A 521 24.57 -6.42 -9.23
C SER A 521 23.18 -5.98 -9.68
N LYS A 522 22.26 -5.72 -8.73
CA LYS A 522 20.91 -5.21 -9.02
C LYS A 522 20.81 -3.71 -8.73
N PRO A 523 20.19 -2.91 -9.63
CA PRO A 523 19.93 -1.50 -9.38
C PRO A 523 18.80 -1.34 -8.36
N GLY A 524 19.16 -1.32 -7.06
CA GLY A 524 18.21 -1.10 -5.98
C GLY A 524 17.82 0.37 -5.81
N ILE A 525 16.54 0.67 -5.97
CA ILE A 525 15.90 1.93 -5.55
C ILE A 525 15.32 1.64 -4.15
N SER A 526 16.07 1.82 -3.05
CA SER A 526 15.53 1.52 -1.71
C SER A 526 14.68 2.68 -1.16
N PRO A 527 13.39 2.48 -0.90
CA PRO A 527 12.62 3.18 0.14
C PRO A 527 12.82 2.51 1.51
N GLY A 528 12.71 3.27 2.61
CA GLY A 528 13.01 2.83 3.97
C GLY A 528 11.88 2.02 4.62
N ALA A 529 12.06 0.70 4.68
CA ALA A 529 11.06 -0.24 5.22
C ALA A 529 11.02 -0.33 6.76
N GLY A 530 11.93 0.33 7.48
CA GLY A 530 12.05 0.21 8.94
C GLY A 530 10.73 0.51 9.66
N LYS A 531 10.14 -0.53 10.27
CA LYS A 531 8.78 -0.52 10.80
C LYS A 531 8.70 -0.04 12.25
N TYR A 532 9.79 -0.17 12.99
CA TYR A 532 9.84 0.03 14.43
C TYR A 532 10.75 1.19 14.80
N GLN A 533 10.35 1.96 15.82
CA GLN A 533 11.09 3.14 16.29
C GLN A 533 11.26 3.15 17.81
N VAL A 534 12.26 3.89 18.26
CA VAL A 534 12.58 4.14 19.67
C VAL A 534 12.75 5.63 19.91
N SER A 535 12.53 6.10 21.14
CA SER A 535 12.73 7.50 21.51
C SER A 535 14.07 7.71 22.24
N VAL A 536 14.89 8.65 21.77
CA VAL A 536 16.20 8.99 22.36
C VAL A 536 16.35 10.51 22.50
N GLY A 537 17.23 10.95 23.39
CA GLY A 537 17.53 12.37 23.58
C GLY A 537 18.85 12.79 22.91
N PHE A 538 18.86 13.97 22.27
CA PHE A 538 20.05 14.61 21.72
C PHE A 538 20.20 16.04 22.24
N GLY A 539 21.43 16.47 22.55
CA GLY A 539 21.76 17.86 22.85
C GLY A 539 21.72 18.26 24.32
N SER A 540 22.21 19.48 24.58
CA SER A 540 22.18 20.15 25.89
C SER A 540 21.67 21.60 25.73
N PRO A 541 20.37 21.89 25.99
CA PRO A 541 19.39 21.02 26.62
C PRO A 541 18.90 19.85 25.74
N LYS A 542 18.47 18.77 26.39
CA LYS A 542 18.02 17.53 25.74
C LYS A 542 16.77 17.77 24.88
N THR A 543 16.86 17.39 23.61
CA THR A 543 15.75 17.32 22.64
C THR A 543 15.39 15.84 22.43
N GLN A 544 14.13 15.47 22.64
CA GLN A 544 13.67 14.10 22.45
C GLN A 544 13.33 13.85 20.96
N LEU A 545 13.84 12.77 20.38
CA LEU A 545 13.73 12.41 18.97
C LEU A 545 13.39 10.92 18.82
N SER A 546 12.52 10.60 17.88
CA SER A 546 12.09 9.25 17.51
C SER A 546 12.91 8.76 16.33
N LEU A 547 13.68 7.68 16.54
CA LEU A 547 14.57 7.11 15.53
C LEU A 547 14.15 5.68 15.19
N VAL A 548 14.21 5.35 13.90
CA VAL A 548 14.11 3.95 13.44
C VAL A 548 15.42 3.25 13.80
N PHE A 549 15.37 2.10 14.48
CA PHE A 549 16.58 1.33 14.76
C PHE A 549 16.88 0.34 13.62
N ASP A 550 18.15 0.25 13.26
CA ASP A 550 18.61 -0.57 12.13
C ASP A 550 19.90 -1.30 12.49
N VAL A 551 19.84 -2.63 12.53
CA VAL A 551 20.97 -3.53 12.82
C VAL A 551 22.00 -3.62 11.70
N VAL A 552 21.72 -3.04 10.52
CA VAL A 552 22.64 -2.97 9.39
C VAL A 552 23.29 -1.57 9.29
N SER A 553 22.68 -0.54 9.87
CA SER A 553 23.22 0.82 9.82
C SER A 553 24.45 0.99 10.73
N GLN A 554 25.52 1.54 10.15
CA GLN A 554 26.80 1.75 10.85
C GLN A 554 26.94 3.13 11.48
N LEU A 555 26.01 4.06 11.22
CA LEU A 555 26.05 5.41 11.73
C LEU A 555 24.66 5.79 12.26
N THR A 556 24.61 6.25 13.50
CA THR A 556 23.44 6.97 14.00
C THR A 556 23.44 8.37 13.40
N TRP A 557 22.35 8.78 12.78
CA TRP A 557 22.20 10.12 12.20
C TRP A 557 20.80 10.66 12.46
N ILE A 558 20.69 11.99 12.52
CA ILE A 558 19.43 12.73 12.70
C ILE A 558 19.37 13.89 11.72
N GLN A 559 18.17 14.38 11.42
CA GLN A 559 17.99 15.61 10.65
C GLN A 559 18.40 16.83 11.47
N CYS A 560 19.24 17.68 10.88
CA CYS A 560 19.70 18.92 11.49
C CYS A 560 19.34 20.14 10.65
N GLN A 561 19.09 21.27 11.31
CA GLN A 561 19.00 22.57 10.65
C GLN A 561 20.33 23.35 10.68
N PRO A 562 20.62 24.18 9.65
CA PRO A 562 19.84 24.38 8.43
C PRO A 562 19.96 23.18 7.47
N CYS A 563 18.83 22.80 6.88
CA CYS A 563 18.79 21.80 5.82
C CYS A 563 19.29 22.39 4.50
N ALA A 564 19.84 21.55 3.63
CA ALA A 564 20.30 21.96 2.31
C ALA A 564 19.14 21.85 1.30
N GLY A 565 18.43 22.97 1.09
CA GLY A 565 17.32 23.09 0.12
C GLY A 565 15.94 22.83 0.72
N TYR A 566 15.69 21.61 1.21
CA TYR A 566 14.43 21.22 1.86
C TYR A 566 14.71 20.29 3.04
N CYS A 567 14.02 20.51 4.17
CA CYS A 567 13.99 19.56 5.28
C CYS A 567 12.91 18.52 5.00
N TYR A 568 13.23 17.24 5.09
CA TYR A 568 12.20 16.21 4.92
C TYR A 568 11.21 16.24 6.08
N ASP A 569 9.96 15.87 5.79
CA ASP A 569 8.89 15.88 6.78
C ASP A 569 9.17 14.87 7.92
N GLN A 570 9.29 15.40 9.13
CA GLN A 570 9.39 14.64 10.37
C GLN A 570 8.43 15.23 11.42
N ASN A 571 8.01 14.39 12.37
CA ASN A 571 7.08 14.78 13.42
C ASN A 571 7.80 15.46 14.59
N ASP A 572 8.98 14.94 14.94
CA ASP A 572 9.77 15.53 16.01
C ASP A 572 10.42 16.86 15.56
N PRO A 573 10.77 17.76 16.50
CA PRO A 573 11.51 18.97 16.17
C PRO A 573 12.82 18.66 15.43
N ILE A 574 13.12 19.41 14.38
CA ILE A 574 14.42 19.31 13.70
C ILE A 574 15.51 19.78 14.66
N PHE A 575 16.56 18.97 14.81
CA PHE A 575 17.64 19.28 15.74
C PHE A 575 18.38 20.54 15.30
N ASP A 576 18.53 21.50 16.20
CA ASP A 576 19.24 22.76 15.97
C ASP A 576 20.60 22.74 16.68
N PRO A 577 21.70 22.49 15.95
CA PRO A 577 23.03 22.50 16.52
C PRO A 577 23.39 23.79 17.25
N SER A 578 22.85 24.94 16.82
CA SER A 578 23.18 26.24 17.41
C SER A 578 22.60 26.44 18.82
N LYS A 579 21.60 25.64 19.20
CA LYS A 579 20.94 25.71 20.51
C LYS A 579 21.54 24.74 21.54
N SER A 580 22.41 23.83 21.12
CA SER A 580 23.04 22.86 22.00
C SER A 580 24.43 23.32 22.43
N SER A 581 24.65 23.40 23.73
CA SER A 581 25.94 23.76 24.34
C SER A 581 27.01 22.67 24.23
N SER A 582 26.61 21.41 23.94
CA SER A 582 27.52 20.27 23.79
C SER A 582 27.79 19.87 22.33
N TYR A 583 27.20 20.57 21.35
CA TYR A 583 27.41 20.29 19.93
C TYR A 583 28.80 20.73 19.47
N THR A 584 29.53 19.83 18.81
CA THR A 584 30.80 20.19 18.15
C THR A 584 30.97 19.48 16.80
N TYR A 585 31.54 20.20 15.83
CA TYR A 585 31.88 19.62 14.53
C TYR A 585 33.11 18.73 14.61
N VAL A 586 33.15 17.65 13.81
CA VAL A 586 34.40 16.91 13.58
C VAL A 586 35.22 17.65 12.53
N SER A 587 36.46 17.98 12.87
CA SER A 587 37.41 18.64 11.96
C SER A 587 37.82 17.71 10.81
N CYS A 588 37.86 18.23 9.58
CA CYS A 588 38.27 17.51 8.37
C CYS A 588 39.64 16.80 8.47
N PRO A 589 40.73 17.44 8.93
CA PRO A 589 42.04 16.77 9.08
C PRO A 589 42.10 15.74 10.22
N SER A 590 41.04 15.57 11.01
CA SER A 590 41.07 14.64 12.14
C SER A 590 41.14 13.18 11.69
N GLY A 591 41.81 12.34 12.49
CA GLY A 591 41.80 10.89 12.28
C GLY A 591 40.39 10.28 12.36
N ILE A 592 39.43 10.96 13.01
CA ILE A 592 38.01 10.55 13.03
C ILE A 592 37.40 10.72 11.64
N CYS A 593 37.63 11.85 10.96
CA CYS A 593 37.10 12.09 9.62
C CYS A 593 37.65 11.09 8.59
N ASN A 594 38.95 10.78 8.69
CA ASN A 594 39.59 9.80 7.81
C ASN A 594 39.02 8.37 7.96
N ARG A 595 38.35 8.06 9.08
CA ARG A 595 37.71 6.76 9.28
C ARG A 595 36.36 6.65 8.56
N VAL A 596 35.74 7.74 8.14
CA VAL A 596 34.42 7.70 7.44
C VAL A 596 34.48 6.81 6.20
N SER A 597 35.50 7.00 5.35
CA SER A 597 35.70 6.20 4.15
C SER A 597 36.02 4.74 4.45
N SER A 598 36.79 4.47 5.52
CA SER A 598 37.10 3.11 5.97
C SER A 598 35.88 2.33 6.48
N GLN A 599 34.78 3.01 6.77
CA GLN A 599 33.50 2.41 7.19
C GLN A 599 32.51 2.30 6.02
N GLY A 600 32.97 2.45 4.77
CA GLY A 600 32.12 2.30 3.58
C GLY A 600 31.19 3.49 3.30
N MET A 601 31.36 4.62 4.01
CA MET A 601 30.63 5.87 3.79
C MET A 601 31.42 6.84 2.91
N ARG A 602 30.74 7.76 2.24
CA ARG A 602 31.41 8.84 1.48
C ARG A 602 31.97 9.88 2.44
N GLN A 603 33.26 10.17 2.31
CA GLN A 603 33.94 11.22 3.07
C GLN A 603 34.10 12.47 2.19
N GLY A 604 33.98 13.65 2.79
CA GLY A 604 34.33 14.92 2.15
C GLY A 604 34.71 15.98 3.17
N CYS A 605 35.04 17.18 2.68
CA CYS A 605 35.32 18.33 3.55
C CYS A 605 34.65 19.59 3.02
N SER A 606 34.09 20.38 3.94
CA SER A 606 33.56 21.70 3.61
C SER A 606 34.68 22.73 3.42
N SER A 607 34.35 23.88 2.81
CA SER A 607 35.27 25.02 2.70
C SER A 607 35.78 25.54 4.05
N SER A 608 35.03 25.28 5.13
CA SER A 608 35.39 25.65 6.51
C SER A 608 36.13 24.53 7.26
N SER A 609 36.67 23.53 6.55
CA SER A 609 37.40 22.40 7.12
C SER A 609 36.59 21.54 8.10
N ILE A 610 35.27 21.42 7.87
CA ILE A 610 34.38 20.52 8.61
C ILE A 610 34.28 19.19 7.87
N CYS A 611 34.31 18.07 8.61
CA CYS A 611 34.16 16.74 8.05
C CYS A 611 32.74 16.50 7.55
N LEU A 612 32.62 16.08 6.30
CA LEU A 612 31.36 15.66 5.69
C LEU A 612 31.28 14.14 5.67
N TYR A 613 30.09 13.62 5.97
CA TYR A 613 29.75 12.23 5.71
C TYR A 613 28.62 12.14 4.69
N GLY A 614 28.61 11.06 3.93
CA GLY A 614 27.49 10.64 3.12
C GLY A 614 27.29 9.15 3.32
N ASP A 615 26.29 8.78 4.10
CA ASP A 615 25.84 7.39 4.21
C ASP A 615 24.77 7.16 3.15
N ALA A 616 25.13 6.47 2.07
CA ALA A 616 24.23 6.13 0.98
C ALA A 616 24.00 4.62 1.01
N GLN A 617 22.91 4.20 1.64
CA GLN A 617 22.49 2.79 1.66
C GLN A 617 21.89 2.38 0.30
N SER A 618 21.45 3.34 -0.52
CA SER A 618 21.08 3.15 -1.93
C SER A 618 21.06 4.48 -2.70
N ASN A 619 20.67 4.47 -3.99
CA ASN A 619 20.46 5.69 -4.79
C ASN A 619 19.31 6.59 -4.26
N THR A 620 18.44 6.06 -3.39
CA THR A 620 17.24 6.75 -2.90
C THR A 620 17.10 6.80 -1.38
N THR A 621 17.95 6.06 -0.64
CA THR A 621 18.07 6.14 0.82
C THR A 621 19.46 6.65 1.17
N TYR A 622 19.57 7.92 1.53
CA TYR A 622 20.84 8.53 1.90
C TYR A 622 20.69 9.60 2.98
N SER A 623 21.72 9.75 3.79
CA SER A 623 21.91 10.89 4.68
C SER A 623 23.27 11.51 4.40
N ILE A 624 23.27 12.81 4.09
CA ILE A 624 24.48 13.58 3.83
C ILE A 624 24.47 14.80 4.73
N GLY A 625 25.59 15.06 5.40
CA GLY A 625 25.71 16.20 6.28
C GLY A 625 27.06 16.29 6.96
N TYR A 626 27.09 16.95 8.11
CA TYR A 626 28.30 17.10 8.91
C TYR A 626 28.45 15.94 9.88
N LEU A 627 29.65 15.38 9.94
CA LEU A 627 29.99 14.47 11.03
C LEU A 627 30.25 15.31 12.28
N SER A 628 29.54 15.00 13.35
CA SER A 628 29.51 15.84 14.56
C SER A 628 29.54 15.00 15.83
N LYS A 629 29.80 15.66 16.95
CA LYS A 629 29.74 15.11 18.30
C LYS A 629 28.65 15.81 19.09
N GLU A 630 27.92 15.05 19.89
CA GLU A 630 26.85 15.56 20.75
C GLU A 630 26.66 14.67 22.00
N THR A 631 25.88 15.14 22.97
CA THR A 631 25.34 14.34 24.07
C THR A 631 24.18 13.49 23.56
N LEU A 632 24.32 12.16 23.61
CA LEU A 632 23.24 11.20 23.39
C LEU A 632 22.71 10.71 24.74
N THR A 633 21.39 10.75 24.94
CA THR A 633 20.69 10.20 26.10
C THR A 633 19.80 9.06 25.65
N LEU A 634 20.14 7.83 26.00
CA LEU A 634 19.28 6.67 25.75
C LEU A 634 18.27 6.50 26.89
N THR A 635 18.75 6.44 28.13
CA THR A 635 17.95 6.21 29.32
C THR A 635 18.29 7.23 30.41
N SER A 636 17.64 7.15 31.57
CA SER A 636 17.94 8.01 32.71
C SER A 636 19.40 7.90 33.20
N SER A 637 20.01 6.71 33.04
CA SER A 637 21.42 6.45 33.37
C SER A 637 22.36 6.33 32.16
N GLY A 638 21.82 6.17 30.94
CA GLY A 638 22.57 5.99 29.70
C GLY A 638 22.82 7.31 28.97
N VAL A 639 23.67 8.17 29.52
CA VAL A 639 24.05 9.47 28.92
C VAL A 639 25.49 9.42 28.42
N PHE A 640 25.68 9.65 27.12
CA PHE A 640 26.97 9.53 26.43
C PHE A 640 27.39 10.88 25.87
N GLN A 641 28.45 11.45 26.45
CA GLN A 641 29.03 12.72 26.02
C GLN A 641 29.96 12.52 24.83
N GLY A 642 29.90 13.44 23.86
CA GLY A 642 30.76 13.40 22.68
C GLY A 642 30.47 12.24 21.72
N PHE A 643 29.26 11.71 21.73
CA PHE A 643 28.77 10.68 20.83
C PHE A 643 28.86 11.16 19.38
N LEU A 644 29.52 10.39 18.53
CA LEU A 644 29.69 10.68 17.12
C LEU A 644 28.41 10.30 16.36
N PHE A 645 27.86 11.24 15.61
CA PHE A 645 26.65 11.05 14.84
C PHE A 645 26.68 11.86 13.55
N GLY A 646 25.83 11.47 12.61
CA GLY A 646 25.58 12.22 11.40
C GLY A 646 24.55 13.33 11.64
N CYS A 647 24.96 14.59 11.48
CA CYS A 647 24.06 15.73 11.50
C CYS A 647 23.61 16.02 10.06
N GLY A 648 22.55 15.34 9.64
CA GLY A 648 22.12 15.22 8.25
C GLY A 648 21.42 16.49 7.76
N GLN A 649 21.97 17.11 6.71
CA GLN A 649 21.42 18.33 6.10
C GLN A 649 20.63 18.04 4.82
N ARG A 650 21.02 16.98 4.11
CA ARG A 650 20.32 16.49 2.93
C ARG A 650 20.06 15.03 3.14
N ASN A 651 18.84 14.72 3.52
CA ASN A 651 18.42 13.37 3.78
C ASN A 651 17.32 13.04 2.79
N ASN A 652 17.43 11.88 2.17
CA ASN A 652 16.34 11.28 1.43
C ASN A 652 16.14 9.92 2.07
N LEU A 653 15.32 9.89 3.12
CA LEU A 653 14.77 8.66 3.63
C LEU A 653 13.29 8.67 3.28
N ILE A 654 12.85 7.66 2.53
CA ILE A 654 11.43 7.33 2.49
C ILE A 654 11.15 6.57 3.78
N THR A 655 11.10 7.28 4.91
CA THR A 655 10.26 6.84 6.02
C THR A 655 8.90 7.42 5.74
N ASP A 656 7.94 6.60 5.31
CA ASP A 656 6.52 6.97 5.21
C ASP A 656 5.89 7.30 6.60
N GLY A 657 6.59 7.99 7.50
CA GLY A 657 6.18 8.06 8.90
C GLY A 657 7.06 8.90 9.82
N GLY A 658 7.56 10.05 9.39
CA GLY A 658 7.87 11.15 10.31
C GLY A 658 9.00 10.98 11.34
N ALA A 659 9.89 9.99 11.22
CA ALA A 659 11.01 9.78 12.15
C ALA A 659 12.15 10.80 11.94
N ALA A 660 12.84 11.18 13.03
CA ALA A 660 13.91 12.17 13.00
C ALA A 660 15.26 11.66 12.45
N GLY A 661 15.39 10.35 12.26
CA GLY A 661 16.63 9.73 11.77
C GLY A 661 16.70 8.23 12.04
N THR A 662 17.91 7.68 12.05
CA THR A 662 18.18 6.25 12.27
C THR A 662 19.12 6.04 13.45
N LEU A 663 18.80 5.09 14.32
CA LEU A 663 19.68 4.59 15.37
C LEU A 663 20.47 3.39 14.83
N GLY A 664 21.77 3.58 14.58
CA GLY A 664 22.62 2.56 13.96
C GLY A 664 23.12 1.51 14.95
N LEU A 665 22.66 0.27 14.81
CA LEU A 665 23.00 -0.87 15.68
C LEU A 665 23.95 -1.87 15.01
N GLY A 666 24.50 -1.54 13.84
CA GLY A 666 25.44 -2.40 13.11
C GLY A 666 26.81 -2.55 13.80
N ARG A 667 27.69 -3.34 13.18
CA ARG A 667 29.03 -3.67 13.71
C ARG A 667 30.12 -2.64 13.40
N GLY A 668 29.74 -1.51 12.80
CA GLY A 668 30.67 -0.46 12.39
C GLY A 668 31.21 0.37 13.55
N TRP A 669 32.35 1.05 13.34
CA TRP A 669 33.02 1.86 14.37
C TRP A 669 32.17 3.04 14.85
N PHE A 670 31.34 3.62 13.97
CA PHE A 670 30.43 4.73 14.31
C PHE A 670 29.07 4.26 14.85
N SER A 671 28.84 2.95 15.01
CA SER A 671 27.54 2.46 15.50
C SER A 671 27.36 2.76 16.99
N LEU A 672 26.11 2.76 17.45
CA LEU A 672 25.81 2.86 18.86
C LEU A 672 26.51 1.77 19.67
N VAL A 673 26.49 0.54 19.15
CA VAL A 673 27.07 -0.65 19.80
C VAL A 673 28.57 -0.47 20.05
N SER A 674 29.31 0.02 19.05
CA SER A 674 30.75 0.27 19.17
C SER A 674 31.07 1.43 20.11
N GLN A 675 30.32 2.53 20.03
CA GLN A 675 30.59 3.73 20.82
C GLN A 675 30.21 3.57 22.30
N THR A 676 29.26 2.69 22.62
CA THR A 676 28.78 2.43 23.98
C THR A 676 29.37 1.13 24.59
N ALA A 677 30.36 0.53 23.93
CA ALA A 677 30.95 -0.76 24.31
C ALA A 677 31.48 -0.83 25.75
N ASN A 678 32.02 0.27 26.29
CA ASN A 678 32.54 0.29 27.66
C ASN A 678 31.43 0.17 28.72
N THR A 679 30.20 0.55 28.37
CA THR A 679 29.05 0.53 29.29
C THR A 679 28.18 -0.70 29.07
N TYR A 680 27.97 -1.09 27.81
CA TYR A 680 27.04 -2.15 27.43
C TYR A 680 27.74 -3.39 26.86
N HIS A 681 29.06 -3.47 26.94
CA HIS A 681 29.86 -4.65 26.56
C HIS A 681 29.63 -5.14 25.12
N LYS A 682 29.21 -4.24 24.21
CA LYS A 682 28.77 -4.57 22.83
C LYS A 682 27.60 -5.58 22.77
N VAL A 683 26.76 -5.59 23.79
CA VAL A 683 25.58 -6.44 23.89
C VAL A 683 24.33 -5.59 23.81
N PHE A 684 23.37 -6.00 23.00
CA PHE A 684 22.01 -5.47 23.01
C PHE A 684 21.03 -6.59 22.66
N SER A 685 19.77 -6.44 23.07
CA SER A 685 18.68 -7.32 22.63
C SER A 685 17.46 -6.50 22.27
N TYR A 686 16.63 -7.01 21.38
CA TYR A 686 15.30 -6.45 21.20
C TYR A 686 14.26 -7.55 21.18
N CYS A 687 13.04 -7.15 21.54
CA CYS A 687 11.87 -7.92 21.24
C CYS A 687 10.78 -7.05 20.62
N LEU A 688 10.33 -7.49 19.46
CA LEU A 688 9.31 -6.80 18.68
C LEU A 688 7.91 -7.10 19.22
N PRO A 689 7.02 -6.11 19.25
CA PRO A 689 5.66 -6.30 19.74
C PRO A 689 4.88 -7.29 18.87
N SER A 690 4.05 -8.09 19.52
CA SER A 690 3.28 -9.15 18.85
C SER A 690 2.10 -8.60 18.05
N LYS A 691 1.56 -7.43 18.45
CA LYS A 691 0.49 -6.68 17.79
C LYS A 691 0.89 -5.22 17.59
N ALA A 692 0.31 -4.54 16.60
CA ALA A 692 0.59 -3.13 16.35
C ALA A 692 0.20 -2.20 17.53
N GLY A 693 -0.76 -2.63 18.37
CA GLY A 693 -1.19 -1.89 19.56
C GLY A 693 -0.51 -2.28 20.86
N SER A 694 0.60 -3.01 20.79
CA SER A 694 1.43 -3.38 21.95
C SER A 694 2.84 -2.81 21.78
N ASN A 695 3.56 -2.64 22.89
CA ASN A 695 4.92 -2.11 22.89
C ASN A 695 5.95 -3.24 23.02
N GLY A 696 7.06 -3.10 22.29
CA GLY A 696 8.25 -3.94 22.43
C GLY A 696 9.32 -3.23 23.25
N TYR A 697 10.52 -3.80 23.28
CA TYR A 697 11.65 -3.19 23.98
C TYR A 697 12.99 -3.46 23.30
N LEU A 698 13.92 -2.53 23.46
CA LEU A 698 15.33 -2.59 23.07
C LEU A 698 16.18 -2.45 24.33
N ASN A 699 16.83 -3.52 24.76
CA ASN A 699 17.71 -3.57 25.93
C ASN A 699 19.17 -3.38 25.51
N PHE A 700 19.94 -2.73 26.38
CA PHE A 700 21.39 -2.61 26.23
C PHE A 700 22.12 -3.26 27.41
N GLY A 701 23.23 -3.95 27.10
CA GLY A 701 24.03 -4.67 28.08
C GLY A 701 23.57 -6.11 28.31
N ASP A 702 24.29 -6.80 29.19
CA ASP A 702 24.20 -8.22 29.48
C ASP A 702 23.48 -8.55 30.81
N ALA A 703 23.21 -7.54 31.64
CA ALA A 703 22.70 -7.73 33.00
C ALA A 703 21.29 -8.33 33.10
N ASN A 704 20.45 -8.19 32.06
CA ASN A 704 19.03 -8.54 32.09
C ASN A 704 18.63 -9.61 31.05
N LEU A 705 19.59 -10.38 30.54
CA LEU A 705 19.34 -11.40 29.52
C LEU A 705 18.64 -12.65 30.09
N PRO A 706 17.58 -13.20 29.45
CA PRO A 706 16.95 -14.43 29.92
C PRO A 706 17.86 -15.65 29.96
N ASN A 707 17.80 -16.43 31.05
CA ASN A 707 18.53 -17.70 31.16
C ASN A 707 18.14 -18.75 30.10
N SER A 708 17.02 -18.57 29.41
CA SER A 708 16.53 -19.48 28.37
C SER A 708 17.12 -19.22 26.97
N ILE A 709 17.99 -18.22 26.81
CA ILE A 709 18.59 -17.90 25.51
C ILE A 709 19.45 -19.06 25.01
N LYS A 710 19.22 -19.43 23.76
CA LYS A 710 20.08 -20.34 23.01
C LYS A 710 20.94 -19.54 22.05
N PHE A 711 22.26 -19.63 22.17
CA PHE A 711 23.21 -18.90 21.34
C PHE A 711 23.73 -19.74 20.19
N THR A 712 23.70 -19.16 18.99
CA THR A 712 24.38 -19.64 17.79
C THR A 712 25.61 -18.76 17.52
N PRO A 713 26.74 -19.32 17.07
CA PRO A 713 27.86 -18.50 16.62
C PRO A 713 27.46 -17.64 15.42
N MET A 714 28.08 -16.46 15.30
CA MET A 714 28.02 -15.66 14.08
C MET A 714 28.84 -16.33 12.97
N SER A 715 28.35 -16.21 11.73
CA SER A 715 29.04 -16.76 10.56
C SER A 715 30.29 -15.96 10.23
N SER A 716 31.43 -16.67 10.16
CA SER A 716 32.73 -16.09 9.79
C SER A 716 32.74 -15.47 8.38
N SER A 717 31.79 -15.86 7.52
CA SER A 717 31.64 -15.31 6.16
C SER A 717 31.24 -13.83 6.16
N PHE A 718 30.79 -13.31 7.31
CA PHE A 718 30.40 -11.92 7.51
C PHE A 718 31.41 -11.14 8.36
N ASP A 719 32.59 -11.69 8.64
CA ASP A 719 33.63 -11.01 9.40
C ASP A 719 34.16 -9.76 8.69
N GLY A 720 34.32 -8.69 9.45
CA GLY A 720 34.68 -7.37 8.94
C GLY A 720 33.57 -6.67 8.15
N THR A 721 32.40 -7.29 8.00
CA THR A 721 31.21 -6.63 7.45
C THR A 721 30.39 -5.97 8.56
N ARG A 722 29.42 -5.15 8.16
CA ARG A 722 28.49 -4.50 9.09
C ARG A 722 27.32 -5.37 9.55
N TYR A 723 27.17 -6.55 8.96
CA TYR A 723 26.02 -7.42 9.12
C TYR A 723 26.24 -8.44 10.23
N TYR A 724 25.15 -8.81 10.90
CA TYR A 724 25.10 -9.94 11.84
C TYR A 724 24.65 -11.19 11.06
N GLY A 725 25.64 -11.91 10.51
CA GLY A 725 25.40 -13.11 9.71
C GLY A 725 25.34 -14.38 10.56
N LEU A 726 24.53 -15.34 10.12
CA LEU A 726 24.33 -16.66 10.74
C LEU A 726 24.43 -17.77 9.70
N ASP A 727 24.80 -18.96 10.18
CA ASP A 727 24.79 -20.18 9.38
C ASP A 727 23.51 -20.99 9.69
N MET A 728 22.51 -20.86 8.81
CA MET A 728 21.28 -21.65 8.86
C MET A 728 21.55 -23.05 8.30
N VAL A 729 21.01 -24.10 8.93
CA VAL A 729 21.30 -25.50 8.57
C VAL A 729 20.10 -26.27 8.02
N ASP A 730 18.87 -25.96 8.45
CA ASP A 730 17.64 -26.57 7.93
C ASP A 730 16.41 -25.75 8.33
N ILE A 731 15.23 -26.13 7.81
CA ILE A 731 13.91 -25.58 8.19
C ILE A 731 12.95 -26.75 8.42
N GLY A 732 12.06 -26.62 9.41
CA GLY A 732 11.00 -27.58 9.71
C GLY A 732 9.60 -27.00 9.54
N VAL A 733 8.66 -27.83 9.10
CA VAL A 733 7.25 -27.47 8.91
C VAL A 733 6.34 -28.54 9.53
N GLY A 734 5.50 -28.14 10.50
CA GLY A 734 4.55 -29.03 11.18
C GLY A 734 5.23 -30.21 11.88
N GLY A 735 6.34 -29.94 12.58
CA GLY A 735 7.14 -30.93 13.32
C GLY A 735 8.17 -31.71 12.49
N GLU A 736 8.14 -31.61 11.16
CA GLU A 736 9.04 -32.36 10.27
C GLU A 736 10.16 -31.48 9.74
N ARG A 737 11.43 -31.91 9.90
CA ARG A 737 12.59 -31.27 9.26
C ARG A 737 12.63 -31.61 7.77
N LEU A 738 12.81 -30.59 6.93
CA LEU A 738 12.67 -30.74 5.47
C LEU A 738 13.90 -31.35 4.78
N SER A 739 14.99 -31.60 5.53
CA SER A 739 16.23 -32.19 5.01
C SER A 739 16.75 -31.45 3.79
N ILE A 740 16.81 -30.11 3.89
CA ILE A 740 17.36 -29.24 2.85
C ILE A 740 18.89 -29.38 2.90
N ASP A 741 19.54 -29.49 1.74
CA ASP A 741 20.99 -29.60 1.68
C ASP A 741 21.65 -28.35 2.30
N ARG A 742 22.58 -28.56 3.24
CA ARG A 742 23.26 -27.47 3.97
C ARG A 742 23.94 -26.47 3.02
N SER A 743 24.39 -26.92 1.86
CA SER A 743 25.02 -26.05 0.85
C SER A 743 24.10 -24.95 0.35
N VAL A 744 22.77 -25.16 0.34
CA VAL A 744 21.79 -24.14 -0.07
C VAL A 744 21.87 -22.90 0.82
N PHE A 745 22.07 -23.10 2.12
CA PHE A 745 22.17 -22.02 3.10
C PHE A 745 23.60 -21.49 3.25
N SER A 746 24.61 -22.37 3.18
CA SER A 746 26.01 -21.93 3.31
C SER A 746 26.54 -21.22 2.06
N ASN A 747 25.97 -21.47 0.87
CA ASN A 747 26.36 -20.77 -0.35
C ASN A 747 25.86 -19.33 -0.38
N SER A 748 24.60 -19.12 0.04
CA SER A 748 23.94 -17.82 0.11
C SER A 748 24.31 -17.03 1.37
N GLY A 749 24.50 -17.71 2.51
CA GLY A 749 24.58 -17.08 3.83
C GLY A 749 23.22 -16.60 4.32
N THR A 750 23.11 -16.28 5.62
CA THR A 750 21.87 -15.75 6.22
C THR A 750 22.19 -14.53 7.08
N ILE A 751 21.36 -13.49 7.00
CA ILE A 751 21.40 -12.34 7.90
C ILE A 751 20.06 -12.14 8.62
N ILE A 752 20.11 -11.54 9.80
CA ILE A 752 18.92 -11.00 10.47
C ILE A 752 18.85 -9.51 10.18
N ASP A 753 17.71 -9.05 9.65
CA ASP A 753 17.49 -7.63 9.38
C ASP A 753 16.26 -7.14 10.14
N SER A 754 16.42 -6.03 10.88
CA SER A 754 15.31 -5.40 11.61
C SER A 754 14.45 -4.51 10.70
N ALA A 755 15.01 -4.10 9.56
CA ALA A 755 14.36 -3.20 8.60
C ALA A 755 13.58 -3.92 7.49
N SER A 756 13.90 -5.17 7.16
CA SER A 756 13.08 -6.06 6.34
C SER A 756 11.88 -6.59 7.11
N LEU A 757 10.76 -6.73 6.43
CA LEU A 757 9.49 -7.21 6.94
C LEU A 757 9.37 -8.73 6.83
N VAL A 758 9.51 -9.30 5.63
CA VAL A 758 9.28 -10.74 5.39
C VAL A 758 10.59 -11.50 5.24
N THR A 759 10.55 -12.81 5.51
CA THR A 759 11.73 -13.67 5.35
C THR A 759 11.90 -14.10 3.90
N ARG A 760 13.15 -14.02 3.40
CA ARG A 760 13.53 -14.39 2.05
C ARG A 760 14.51 -15.56 2.08
N LEU A 761 14.16 -16.62 1.36
CA LEU A 761 14.94 -17.85 1.28
C LEU A 761 15.41 -18.11 -0.15
N PRO A 762 16.55 -18.78 -0.35
CA PRO A 762 16.96 -19.26 -1.66
C PRO A 762 15.84 -20.08 -2.32
N PRO A 763 15.63 -19.98 -3.65
CA PRO A 763 14.55 -20.67 -4.35
C PRO A 763 14.43 -22.18 -4.02
N PRO A 764 15.52 -22.96 -3.88
CA PRO A 764 15.42 -24.37 -3.50
C PRO A 764 14.83 -24.57 -2.09
N ALA A 765 15.24 -23.76 -1.12
CA ALA A 765 14.74 -23.81 0.25
C ALA A 765 13.28 -23.33 0.32
N TYR A 766 12.96 -22.20 -0.32
CA TYR A 766 11.59 -21.68 -0.40
C TYR A 766 10.64 -22.70 -1.00
N LYS A 767 11.02 -23.36 -2.10
CA LYS A 767 10.21 -24.38 -2.76
C LYS A 767 9.86 -25.53 -1.81
N ARG A 768 10.82 -26.03 -1.02
CA ARG A 768 10.58 -27.11 -0.05
C ARG A 768 9.65 -26.68 1.07
N VAL A 769 9.89 -25.49 1.64
CA VAL A 769 9.03 -24.93 2.70
C VAL A 769 7.60 -24.74 2.19
N ARG A 770 7.43 -24.13 1.01
CA ARG A 770 6.13 -23.90 0.39
C ARG A 770 5.37 -25.21 0.14
N GLN A 771 6.04 -26.23 -0.39
CA GLN A 771 5.42 -27.53 -0.65
C GLN A 771 4.93 -28.20 0.64
N ALA A 772 5.79 -28.27 1.67
CA ALA A 772 5.43 -28.86 2.95
C ALA A 772 4.31 -28.10 3.65
N PHE A 773 4.33 -26.76 3.57
CA PHE A 773 3.30 -25.91 4.17
C PHE A 773 1.94 -26.10 3.48
N LEU A 774 1.90 -26.07 2.14
CA LEU A 774 0.67 -26.30 1.37
C LEU A 774 0.08 -27.68 1.62
N ALA A 775 0.92 -28.72 1.74
CA ALA A 775 0.47 -30.08 2.03
C ALA A 775 -0.29 -30.18 3.37
N LYS A 776 0.05 -29.35 4.36
CA LYS A 776 -0.62 -29.30 5.68
C LYS A 776 -1.76 -28.27 5.74
N MET A 777 -2.02 -27.51 4.67
CA MET A 777 -3.02 -26.42 4.63
C MET A 777 -4.17 -26.68 3.63
N THR A 778 -4.35 -27.91 3.15
CA THR A 778 -5.31 -28.28 2.09
C THR A 778 -6.78 -28.01 2.43
N ARG A 779 -7.12 -27.88 3.72
CA ARG A 779 -8.46 -27.54 4.20
C ARG A 779 -8.91 -26.13 3.81
N TYR A 780 -7.97 -25.22 3.56
CA TYR A 780 -8.27 -23.80 3.36
C TYR A 780 -8.18 -23.41 1.88
N PRO A 781 -9.16 -22.67 1.34
CA PRO A 781 -9.11 -22.17 -0.03
C PRO A 781 -7.89 -21.28 -0.25
N THR A 782 -7.21 -21.44 -1.39
CA THR A 782 -6.12 -20.54 -1.78
C THR A 782 -6.68 -19.19 -2.25
N ALA A 783 -5.97 -18.11 -1.95
CA ALA A 783 -6.27 -16.76 -2.40
C ALA A 783 -5.24 -16.26 -3.43
N PRO A 784 -5.53 -15.20 -4.19
CA PRO A 784 -4.56 -14.56 -5.08
C PRO A 784 -3.27 -14.17 -4.33
N ALA A 785 -2.13 -14.35 -4.98
CA ALA A 785 -0.82 -13.96 -4.43
C ALA A 785 -0.74 -12.45 -4.19
N MET A 786 0.14 -12.07 -3.25
CA MET A 786 0.45 -10.69 -2.94
C MET A 786 1.97 -10.51 -3.03
N GLU A 787 2.48 -10.18 -4.21
CA GLU A 787 3.91 -10.09 -4.49
C GLU A 787 4.68 -9.32 -3.39
N PRO A 788 5.76 -9.89 -2.84
CA PRO A 788 6.45 -11.14 -3.23
C PRO A 788 5.92 -12.43 -2.57
N LEU A 789 4.80 -12.36 -1.83
CA LEU A 789 4.21 -13.50 -1.12
C LEU A 789 3.33 -14.34 -2.06
N GLY A 790 3.88 -15.47 -2.51
CA GLY A 790 3.24 -16.37 -3.47
C GLY A 790 2.32 -17.46 -2.88
N THR A 791 2.09 -17.46 -1.56
CA THR A 791 1.31 -18.50 -0.88
C THR A 791 0.27 -17.87 0.04
N CYS A 792 -0.98 -17.76 -0.44
CA CYS A 792 -2.06 -17.05 0.27
C CYS A 792 -3.33 -17.89 0.36
N PHE A 793 -4.15 -17.62 1.38
CA PHE A 793 -5.37 -18.33 1.72
C PHE A 793 -6.53 -17.36 1.99
N ASP A 794 -7.76 -17.82 1.73
CA ASP A 794 -9.01 -17.13 2.09
C ASP A 794 -9.58 -17.77 3.37
N PHE A 795 -9.64 -16.96 4.43
CA PHE A 795 -10.17 -17.36 5.73
C PHE A 795 -11.54 -16.74 6.06
N SER A 796 -12.21 -16.10 5.11
CA SER A 796 -13.45 -15.34 5.35
C SER A 796 -14.61 -16.19 5.89
N GLY A 797 -14.62 -17.50 5.60
CA GLY A 797 -15.65 -18.44 6.07
C GLY A 797 -15.31 -19.17 7.38
N TYR A 798 -14.23 -18.80 8.07
CA TYR A 798 -13.71 -19.55 9.22
C TYR A 798 -13.66 -18.68 10.49
N SER A 799 -13.98 -19.27 11.64
CA SER A 799 -13.80 -18.64 12.95
C SER A 799 -12.40 -18.89 13.53
N SER A 800 -11.81 -20.05 13.23
CA SER A 800 -10.46 -20.45 13.64
C SER A 800 -9.74 -21.21 12.53
N VAL A 801 -8.40 -21.13 12.54
CA VAL A 801 -7.52 -21.77 11.56
C VAL A 801 -6.41 -22.54 12.27
N SER A 802 -6.08 -23.72 11.75
CA SER A 802 -4.98 -24.55 12.20
C SER A 802 -3.80 -24.36 11.25
N ILE A 803 -2.68 -23.88 11.76
CA ILE A 803 -1.49 -23.49 10.98
C ILE A 803 -0.32 -24.36 11.41
N PRO A 804 0.39 -25.02 10.48
CA PRO A 804 1.57 -25.81 10.86
C PRO A 804 2.67 -24.91 11.43
N THR A 805 3.34 -25.40 12.47
CA THR A 805 4.53 -24.75 13.05
C THR A 805 5.63 -24.59 12.00
N ILE A 806 6.45 -23.52 12.07
CA ILE A 806 7.67 -23.37 11.26
C ILE A 806 8.86 -23.20 12.21
N THR A 807 9.95 -23.92 12.00
CA THR A 807 11.15 -23.84 12.84
C THR A 807 12.39 -23.63 11.98
N MET A 808 13.20 -22.62 12.30
CA MET A 808 14.52 -22.41 11.70
C MET A 808 15.59 -23.07 12.56
N TYR A 809 16.53 -23.77 11.93
CA TYR A 809 17.63 -24.44 12.60
C TYR A 809 18.94 -23.76 12.21
N PHE A 810 19.76 -23.42 13.21
CA PHE A 810 21.06 -22.79 13.03
C PHE A 810 22.18 -23.71 13.51
N ASP A 811 23.41 -23.36 13.14
CA ASP A 811 24.59 -24.05 13.65
C ASP A 811 24.68 -23.95 15.19
N GLY A 812 25.47 -24.83 15.80
CA GLY A 812 25.48 -24.99 17.27
C GLY A 812 24.22 -25.65 17.84
N GLY A 813 23.33 -26.17 16.99
CA GLY A 813 22.13 -26.92 17.40
C GLY A 813 20.99 -26.03 17.92
N VAL A 814 20.99 -24.75 17.54
CA VAL A 814 19.95 -23.81 17.98
C VAL A 814 18.71 -23.93 17.10
N GLU A 815 17.55 -23.96 17.74
CA GLU A 815 16.25 -24.05 17.07
C GLU A 815 15.45 -22.80 17.43
N MET A 816 14.90 -22.14 16.42
CA MET A 816 14.03 -20.97 16.55
C MET A 816 12.65 -21.29 15.96
N PRO A 817 11.71 -21.83 16.77
CA PRO A 817 10.34 -22.07 16.33
C PRO A 817 9.56 -20.77 16.19
N ILE A 818 9.19 -20.38 14.97
CA ILE A 818 8.53 -19.11 14.68
C ILE A 818 7.17 -19.06 15.39
N ASP A 819 6.90 -17.96 16.10
CA ASP A 819 5.59 -17.74 16.73
C ASP A 819 4.48 -17.75 15.68
N ALA A 820 3.30 -18.26 16.04
CA ALA A 820 2.15 -18.36 15.13
C ALA A 820 1.82 -17.04 14.43
N ARG A 821 2.01 -15.90 15.10
CA ARG A 821 1.76 -14.55 14.57
C ARG A 821 2.85 -14.05 13.64
N GLY A 822 4.01 -14.70 13.63
CA GLY A 822 5.14 -14.44 12.72
C GLY A 822 5.10 -15.28 11.44
N ILE A 823 4.19 -16.26 11.36
CA ILE A 823 4.07 -17.15 10.19
C ILE A 823 3.21 -16.53 9.09
N LEU A 824 2.08 -15.90 9.44
CA LEU A 824 1.09 -15.40 8.48
C LEU A 824 1.01 -13.88 8.42
N TYR A 825 1.19 -13.32 7.24
CA TYR A 825 0.99 -11.91 6.92
C TYR A 825 -0.46 -11.63 6.54
N PHE A 826 -1.13 -10.80 7.33
CA PHE A 826 -2.54 -10.44 7.16
C PHE A 826 -2.71 -9.17 6.31
N ASN A 827 -3.42 -9.26 5.19
CA ASN A 827 -3.93 -8.10 4.43
C ASN A 827 -5.43 -7.89 4.67
N LYS A 828 -6.21 -8.95 4.43
CA LYS A 828 -7.65 -9.03 4.71
C LYS A 828 -8.05 -10.49 4.86
N LEU A 829 -9.26 -10.77 5.36
CA LEU A 829 -9.73 -12.15 5.58
C LEU A 829 -9.65 -13.02 4.31
N SER A 830 -9.96 -12.44 3.14
CA SER A 830 -9.86 -13.14 1.86
C SER A 830 -8.46 -13.22 1.25
N GLN A 831 -7.44 -12.73 1.95
CA GLN A 831 -6.05 -12.78 1.50
C GLN A 831 -5.08 -12.71 2.68
N VAL A 832 -4.77 -13.87 3.26
CA VAL A 832 -3.76 -14.05 4.31
C VAL A 832 -2.63 -14.91 3.77
N CYS A 833 -1.39 -14.43 3.82
CA CYS A 833 -0.26 -15.05 3.13
C CYS A 833 0.81 -15.60 4.07
N LEU A 834 1.50 -16.66 3.68
CA LEU A 834 2.74 -17.10 4.33
C LEU A 834 3.76 -15.96 4.24
N ALA A 835 4.31 -15.52 5.36
CA ALA A 835 5.25 -14.38 5.44
C ALA A 835 6.68 -14.75 4.99
N ILE A 836 6.83 -15.72 4.09
CA ILE A 836 8.10 -16.20 3.53
C ILE A 836 8.00 -16.11 2.01
N SER A 837 9.02 -15.55 1.37
CA SER A 837 9.17 -15.49 -0.09
C SER A 837 10.53 -16.05 -0.54
N HIS A 838 10.72 -16.14 -1.85
CA HIS A 838 12.03 -16.48 -2.42
C HIS A 838 12.91 -15.23 -2.58
N THR A 839 14.22 -15.41 -2.58
CA THR A 839 15.16 -14.53 -3.28
C THR A 839 15.01 -14.71 -4.79
N GLU A 840 15.58 -13.82 -5.59
CA GLU A 840 15.51 -13.94 -7.05
C GLU A 840 16.53 -14.96 -7.57
N ASP A 841 17.73 -15.00 -6.98
CA ASP A 841 18.80 -15.94 -7.36
C ASP A 841 19.12 -16.93 -6.22
N ASP A 842 19.69 -18.08 -6.57
CA ASP A 842 20.08 -19.16 -5.64
C ASP A 842 21.22 -18.77 -4.69
N ASP A 843 22.08 -17.84 -5.12
CA ASP A 843 23.23 -17.36 -4.36
C ASP A 843 22.94 -16.06 -3.58
N ASP A 844 21.75 -15.48 -3.73
CA ASP A 844 21.33 -14.30 -2.98
C ASP A 844 21.23 -14.64 -1.48
N VAL A 845 21.77 -13.75 -0.64
CA VAL A 845 21.80 -13.92 0.82
C VAL A 845 20.38 -14.04 1.38
N SER A 846 20.17 -15.03 2.25
CA SER A 846 18.91 -15.23 2.96
C SER A 846 18.70 -14.08 3.97
N ILE A 847 17.48 -13.56 4.08
CA ILE A 847 17.15 -12.46 4.99
C ILE A 847 16.03 -12.92 5.92
N ILE A 848 16.28 -12.93 7.23
CA ILE A 848 15.25 -13.15 8.24
C ILE A 848 14.64 -11.80 8.59
N GLY A 849 13.42 -11.56 8.12
CA GLY A 849 12.68 -10.32 8.34
C GLY A 849 12.04 -10.24 9.73
N ASN A 850 11.56 -9.05 10.09
CA ASN A 850 11.07 -8.74 11.42
C ASN A 850 9.77 -9.48 11.79
N PHE A 851 8.98 -9.96 10.81
CA PHE A 851 7.74 -10.70 11.10
C PHE A 851 8.04 -12.03 11.81
N GLN A 852 9.08 -12.74 11.36
CA GLN A 852 9.53 -14.01 11.97
C GLN A 852 10.28 -13.83 13.29
N GLN A 853 10.64 -12.59 13.63
CA GLN A 853 11.30 -12.25 14.90
C GLN A 853 10.29 -11.82 15.98
N LYS A 854 9.00 -11.70 15.64
CA LYS A 854 7.95 -11.35 16.62
C LYS A 854 7.81 -12.41 17.70
N GLY A 855 7.62 -11.96 18.94
CA GLY A 855 7.52 -12.87 20.09
C GLY A 855 8.84 -13.51 20.49
N TYR A 856 9.96 -13.09 19.88
CA TYR A 856 11.31 -13.50 20.23
C TYR A 856 12.11 -12.33 20.79
N GLU A 857 12.85 -12.61 21.85
CA GLU A 857 13.98 -11.78 22.23
C GLU A 857 15.20 -12.23 21.43
N VAL A 858 15.68 -11.35 20.56
CA VAL A 858 16.86 -11.55 19.72
C VAL A 858 18.01 -10.80 20.35
N VAL A 859 19.06 -11.52 20.73
CA VAL A 859 20.22 -11.00 21.46
C VAL A 859 21.43 -10.96 20.55
N TYR A 860 22.08 -9.81 20.48
CA TYR A 860 23.29 -9.57 19.71
C TYR A 860 24.46 -9.39 20.68
N ASP A 861 25.30 -10.41 20.79
CA ASP A 861 26.52 -10.41 21.61
C ASP A 861 27.73 -10.33 20.67
N ASP A 862 28.03 -9.12 20.19
CA ASP A 862 29.14 -8.86 19.26
C ASP A 862 30.50 -9.08 19.94
N ALA A 863 30.58 -8.92 21.26
CA ALA A 863 31.80 -9.18 22.02
C ALA A 863 32.22 -10.65 21.94
N ASN A 864 31.26 -11.58 22.02
CA ASN A 864 31.51 -13.03 21.92
C ASN A 864 31.21 -13.61 20.53
N GLY A 865 30.86 -12.78 19.55
CA GLY A 865 30.59 -13.21 18.17
C GLY A 865 29.44 -14.22 18.06
N ARG A 866 28.33 -13.99 18.77
CA ARG A 866 27.17 -14.90 18.80
C ARG A 866 25.83 -14.17 18.84
N ILE A 867 24.79 -14.83 18.34
CA ILE A 867 23.41 -14.33 18.39
C ILE A 867 22.56 -15.30 19.20
N GLY A 868 21.73 -14.76 20.08
CA GLY A 868 20.86 -15.52 20.96
C GLY A 868 19.39 -15.40 20.57
N PHE A 869 18.65 -16.49 20.75
CA PHE A 869 17.20 -16.52 20.59
C PHE A 869 16.53 -17.09 21.85
N ALA A 870 15.50 -16.42 22.32
CA ALA A 870 14.58 -16.93 23.34
C ALA A 870 13.15 -16.48 23.04
N PRO A 871 12.11 -17.27 23.41
CA PRO A 871 10.75 -16.77 23.47
C PRO A 871 10.71 -15.51 24.35
N GLY A 872 10.30 -14.39 23.77
CA GLY A 872 10.31 -13.09 24.42
C GLY A 872 9.08 -12.86 25.30
N ARG A 873 9.22 -12.04 26.35
CA ARG A 873 8.13 -11.61 27.25
C ARG A 873 7.47 -10.29 26.84
N CYS A 874 7.20 -10.15 25.56
CA CYS A 874 6.90 -8.88 24.89
C CYS A 874 5.37 -8.75 24.73
N GLY A 875 4.85 -7.53 24.83
CA GLY A 875 3.41 -7.25 24.88
C GLY A 875 2.56 -7.96 23.83
#